data_AF-A0A9P7CTN8-F1
#
_entry.id   AF-A0A9P7CTN8-F1
#
_cell.length_a   1.000
_cell.length_b   1.000
_cell.length_c   1.000
_cell.angle_alpha   90.00
_cell.angle_beta   90.00
_cell.angle_gamma   90.00
#
_symmetry.space_group_name_H-M   'P 1'
#
loop_
_entity.id
_entity.type
_entity.pdbx_description
1 polymer ?
#
loop_
_entity_poly.entity_id
_entity_poly.type
_entity_poly.pdbx_seq_one_letter_code
_entity_poly.pdbx_strand_id
1 'polypeptide(L)'
;MYSCFFKPLGDHGNNQQSRLETFYQDQAKIYDSTRGLLLRGRKTMLKLCAAQIKEQIDSGLVTRKPIWIDLGGGTGWNIEVMNDYFPIDQFEKVILVDLTPSLCEVAIERFKQKGWKNVIVLCQDASSFQLPGSEDTLEGRVGLVTVSYALSMMDHFYPVVDRIQSLLSPEGIIGVVDFYVSGKSRAPAEGWSPQQNRQCNWFTRHFWHIWFELDHIQLIPGRRDYLEYKFGTIKSLNRRNHFIIPYLIQMPYYIWLGCSNARQGDLSSLIEISEDTDSVTSGRSSVISLARGSFSFQNKQWRLDYNPHLACHTQFRSYIYAFTWEDPRVDLEYLDISNDDVLFLITSAGDNALEYALKAQPKRIHCVDMNPCQNHLLELKLAGITCLEYQDFWRMFGAGFHPKFSTLLHEKISPHLSSYAFQYWSHNSNRFDHKFYKTGYSGLALSILEWWIRMQGLEDAVNNMVSSNTIEEQKMIWDNKIRPAIFSPMIQKVLHNPMFMWNALGVPINQMNMFLNECTCQEYIENTLDPIPSYSLFKNDQYFYYLCLKQCYSPTSCPSYLTKEGFNFLKTSGVLDAFRLHTESILEALRSMSSNYLTRLVVMDHMDWFDPNAYQELENEIIEMKRVLQSGGQVYWRSAGTKPWYNSLFSKYEFVVEPLSIRRPGYAIDRVNMYASLYRATKP
;
A
#
# COMPACT_ATOMS: atom_id res chain seq x y z
N MET A 1 27.18 3.01 26.56
CA MET A 1 27.48 1.88 25.63
C MET A 1 28.16 0.72 26.33
N TYR A 2 29.13 0.97 27.22
CA TYR A 2 29.76 -0.05 28.06
C TYR A 2 28.76 -0.83 28.93
N SER A 3 27.67 -0.23 29.40
CA SER A 3 26.74 -0.92 30.33
C SER A 3 25.80 -1.94 29.67
N CYS A 4 25.11 -1.62 28.56
CA CYS A 4 24.26 -2.60 27.83
C CYS A 4 25.02 -3.78 27.19
N PHE A 5 26.36 -3.74 27.15
CA PHE A 5 27.17 -4.76 26.49
C PHE A 5 28.26 -5.38 27.38
N PHE A 6 28.69 -4.70 28.45
CA PHE A 6 29.84 -5.11 29.28
C PHE A 6 29.69 -4.84 30.79
N LYS A 7 28.62 -4.18 31.27
CA LYS A 7 28.37 -3.97 32.70
C LYS A 7 26.98 -4.51 33.04
N PRO A 8 26.85 -5.79 33.44
CA PRO A 8 25.56 -6.34 33.83
C PRO A 8 24.93 -5.49 34.94
N LEU A 9 23.60 -5.46 35.01
CA LEU A 9 22.92 -4.91 36.17
C LEU A 9 23.32 -5.73 37.40
N GLY A 10 24.29 -5.23 38.17
CA GLY A 10 24.63 -5.78 39.47
C GLY A 10 23.46 -5.59 40.42
N ASP A 11 23.29 -6.54 41.34
CA ASP A 11 22.27 -6.55 42.39
C ASP A 11 22.52 -5.42 43.41
N HIS A 12 22.12 -4.20 43.06
CA HIS A 12 22.47 -2.98 43.82
C HIS A 12 21.26 -2.09 44.16
N GLY A 13 20.06 -2.65 44.25
CA GLY A 13 18.89 -1.90 44.70
C GLY A 13 17.71 -2.79 45.11
N ASN A 14 17.09 -2.47 46.26
CA ASN A 14 15.95 -3.19 46.83
C ASN A 14 14.62 -2.96 46.07
N ASN A 15 14.56 -2.05 45.08
CA ASN A 15 13.35 -1.74 44.31
C ASN A 15 13.68 -1.35 42.85
N GLN A 16 12.68 -1.39 41.94
CA GLN A 16 12.87 -1.16 40.51
C GLN A 16 13.47 0.22 40.18
N GLN A 17 13.04 1.27 40.89
CA GLN A 17 13.51 2.64 40.69
C GLN A 17 15.02 2.78 40.94
N SER A 18 15.54 2.24 42.04
CA SER A 18 16.97 2.29 42.35
C SER A 18 17.84 1.55 41.32
N ARG A 19 17.33 0.44 40.76
CA ARG A 19 18.01 -0.30 39.69
C ARG A 19 18.10 0.51 38.40
N LEU A 20 16.99 1.13 37.97
CA LEU A 20 16.96 1.99 36.78
C LEU A 20 17.83 3.24 36.94
N GLU A 21 17.78 3.90 38.10
CA GLU A 21 18.63 5.07 38.39
C GLU A 21 20.11 4.71 38.33
N THR A 22 20.52 3.60 38.96
CA THR A 22 21.92 3.12 38.91
C THR A 22 22.38 2.84 37.47
N PHE A 23 21.48 2.37 36.61
CA PHE A 23 21.78 2.08 35.22
C PHE A 23 21.96 3.34 34.36
N TYR A 24 21.16 4.37 34.61
CA TYR A 24 21.09 5.57 33.77
C TYR A 24 21.88 6.77 34.29
N GLN A 25 22.11 6.91 35.60
CA GLN A 25 22.75 8.10 36.21
C GLN A 25 24.06 8.51 35.53
N ASP A 26 24.95 7.54 35.25
CA ASP A 26 26.27 7.79 34.68
C ASP A 26 26.22 8.15 33.18
N GLN A 27 25.07 7.95 32.53
CA GLN A 27 24.89 8.10 31.09
C GLN A 27 23.83 9.14 30.71
N ALA A 28 23.10 9.71 31.67
CA ALA A 28 21.97 10.61 31.41
C ALA A 28 22.33 11.76 30.45
N LYS A 29 23.51 12.37 30.62
CA LYS A 29 24.00 13.50 29.78
C LYS A 29 24.37 13.11 28.35
N ILE A 30 24.77 11.86 28.11
CA ILE A 30 25.18 11.36 26.77
C ILE A 30 24.18 10.40 26.15
N TYR A 31 23.04 10.20 26.82
CA TYR A 31 22.05 9.17 26.49
C TYR A 31 21.60 9.25 25.03
N ASP A 32 21.20 10.43 24.57
CA ASP A 32 20.67 10.63 23.23
C ASP A 32 21.72 10.42 22.14
N SER A 33 22.95 10.90 22.37
CA SER A 33 24.07 10.80 21.43
C SER A 33 24.53 9.36 21.18
N THR A 34 24.35 8.47 22.17
CA THR A 34 24.84 7.09 22.12
C THR A 34 23.76 6.07 21.77
N ARG A 35 22.47 6.38 22.00
CA ARG A 35 21.34 5.44 21.81
C ARG A 35 20.65 5.54 20.45
N GLY A 36 20.89 6.60 19.66
CA GLY A 36 20.22 6.80 18.37
C GLY A 36 20.39 5.65 17.36
N LEU A 37 21.55 4.97 17.37
CA LEU A 37 21.83 3.81 16.49
C LEU A 37 21.11 2.52 16.95
N LEU A 38 20.78 2.43 18.24
CA LEU A 38 20.09 1.30 18.86
C LEU A 38 18.57 1.44 18.73
N LEU A 39 18.04 2.63 19.02
CA LEU A 39 16.62 2.93 19.15
C LEU A 39 16.00 3.44 17.82
N ARG A 40 16.12 2.64 16.75
CA ARG A 40 15.82 3.07 15.38
C ARG A 40 14.33 3.39 15.11
N GLY A 41 13.40 2.83 15.88
CA GLY A 41 11.97 2.96 15.58
C GLY A 41 11.28 4.22 16.10
N ARG A 42 11.91 5.00 17.00
CA ARG A 42 11.26 6.16 17.67
C ARG A 42 10.75 7.20 16.69
N LYS A 43 11.59 7.61 15.73
CA LYS A 43 11.21 8.61 14.72
C LYS A 43 10.03 8.13 13.88
N THR A 44 10.03 6.87 13.47
CA THR A 44 8.94 6.31 12.68
C THR A 44 7.64 6.26 13.48
N MET A 45 7.68 5.80 14.74
CA MET A 45 6.50 5.83 15.63
C MET A 45 5.92 7.25 15.76
N LEU A 46 6.76 8.24 16.06
CA LEU A 46 6.32 9.63 16.22
C LEU A 46 5.73 10.21 14.93
N LYS A 47 6.34 9.93 13.76
CA LYS A 47 5.78 10.35 12.46
C LYS A 47 4.40 9.76 12.21
N LEU A 48 4.22 8.46 12.51
CA LEU A 48 2.92 7.79 12.34
C LEU A 48 1.86 8.34 13.30
N CYS A 49 2.22 8.58 14.57
CA CYS A 49 1.31 9.23 15.52
C CYS A 49 0.93 10.64 15.04
N ALA A 50 1.90 11.46 14.64
CA ALA A 50 1.67 12.81 14.16
C ALA A 50 0.79 12.84 12.90
N ALA A 51 1.07 11.96 11.93
CA ALA A 51 0.26 11.84 10.72
C ALA A 51 -1.19 11.44 11.05
N GLN A 52 -1.38 10.52 12.00
CA GLN A 52 -2.71 10.10 12.41
C GLN A 52 -3.48 11.23 13.11
N ILE A 53 -2.84 11.98 14.02
CA ILE A 53 -3.47 13.11 14.72
C ILE A 53 -3.87 14.21 13.74
N LYS A 54 -2.98 14.55 12.79
CA LYS A 54 -3.30 15.55 11.75
C LYS A 54 -4.53 15.15 10.96
N GLU A 55 -4.59 13.91 10.51
CA GLU A 55 -5.75 13.41 9.78
C GLU A 55 -7.04 13.40 10.63
N GLN A 56 -6.94 13.09 11.93
CA GLN A 56 -8.08 13.19 12.83
C GLN A 56 -8.58 14.64 13.02
N ILE A 57 -7.68 15.62 12.99
CA ILE A 57 -8.03 17.04 13.04
C ILE A 57 -8.63 17.48 11.71
N ASP A 58 -8.00 17.12 10.59
CA ASP A 58 -8.41 17.53 9.24
C ASP A 58 -9.79 16.94 8.86
N SER A 59 -10.08 15.71 9.30
CA SER A 59 -11.40 15.07 9.15
C SER A 59 -12.46 15.57 10.14
N GLY A 60 -12.08 16.40 11.12
CA GLY A 60 -12.98 16.90 12.16
C GLY A 60 -13.30 15.91 13.28
N LEU A 61 -12.69 14.72 13.29
CA LEU A 61 -12.85 13.74 14.37
C LEU A 61 -12.34 14.28 15.72
N VAL A 62 -11.25 15.07 15.69
CA VAL A 62 -10.69 15.74 16.87
C VAL A 62 -10.83 17.24 16.72
N THR A 63 -11.68 17.85 17.55
CA THR A 63 -11.97 19.30 17.51
C THR A 63 -11.22 20.10 18.56
N ARG A 64 -10.61 19.43 19.55
CA ARG A 64 -9.87 20.05 20.65
C ARG A 64 -8.40 19.66 20.58
N LYS A 65 -7.53 20.50 21.16
CA LYS A 65 -6.11 20.16 21.27
C LYS A 65 -5.94 18.87 22.08
N PRO A 66 -5.23 17.85 21.57
CA PRO A 66 -5.08 16.61 22.30
C PRO A 66 -4.18 16.77 23.54
N ILE A 67 -4.39 15.93 24.54
CA ILE A 67 -3.44 15.71 25.63
C ILE A 67 -2.53 14.55 25.24
N TRP A 68 -1.22 14.73 25.40
CA TRP A 68 -0.21 13.70 25.12
C TRP A 68 0.49 13.24 26.41
N ILE A 69 0.60 11.93 26.61
CA ILE A 69 1.42 11.32 27.65
C ILE A 69 2.54 10.48 27.02
N ASP A 70 3.81 10.77 27.35
CA ASP A 70 4.99 9.97 26.98
C ASP A 70 5.46 9.15 28.18
N LEU A 71 5.16 7.84 28.17
CA LEU A 71 5.48 6.91 29.26
C LEU A 71 6.87 6.30 29.05
N GLY A 72 7.70 6.39 30.09
CA GLY A 72 9.14 6.10 29.99
C GLY A 72 9.85 7.10 29.08
N GLY A 73 9.48 8.38 29.18
CA GLY A 73 9.95 9.43 28.27
C GLY A 73 11.43 9.80 28.46
N GLY A 74 12.08 9.32 29.52
CA GLY A 74 13.50 9.51 29.80
C GLY A 74 13.90 10.97 29.78
N THR A 75 14.87 11.31 28.92
CA THR A 75 15.44 12.66 28.77
C THR A 75 14.52 13.67 28.07
N GLY A 76 13.31 13.27 27.67
CA GLY A 76 12.38 14.14 26.93
C GLY A 76 12.64 14.24 25.42
N TRP A 77 13.49 13.37 24.87
CA TRP A 77 13.86 13.41 23.45
C TRP A 77 12.68 13.21 22.51
N ASN A 78 11.71 12.35 22.85
CA ASN A 78 10.54 12.12 22.00
C ASN A 78 9.69 13.39 21.88
N ILE A 79 9.49 14.12 22.99
CA ILE A 79 8.77 15.40 23.02
C ILE A 79 9.49 16.43 22.15
N GLU A 80 10.82 16.48 22.24
CA GLU A 80 11.58 17.39 21.38
C GLU A 80 11.43 17.08 19.89
N VAL A 81 11.53 15.80 19.52
CA VAL A 81 11.43 15.38 18.12
C VAL A 81 10.00 15.45 17.58
N MET A 82 8.99 15.21 18.43
CA MET A 82 7.60 15.35 18.03
C MET A 82 7.30 16.77 17.55
N ASN A 83 7.93 17.79 18.13
CA ASN A 83 7.76 19.18 17.71
C ASN A 83 8.05 19.41 16.21
N ASP A 84 8.94 18.61 15.61
CA ASP A 84 9.25 18.69 14.18
C ASP A 84 8.12 18.11 13.30
N TYR A 85 7.29 17.24 13.85
CA TYR A 85 6.21 16.56 13.12
C TYR A 85 4.83 17.10 13.48
N PHE A 86 4.59 17.44 14.75
CA PHE A 86 3.38 18.03 15.29
C PHE A 86 3.77 18.99 16.43
N PRO A 87 3.63 20.32 16.23
CA PRO A 87 4.12 21.32 17.18
C PRO A 87 3.58 21.14 18.60
N ILE A 88 4.44 21.37 19.60
CA ILE A 88 4.07 21.14 21.01
C ILE A 88 2.96 22.08 21.49
N ASP A 89 2.86 23.28 20.92
CA ASP A 89 1.79 24.24 21.22
C ASP A 89 0.41 23.83 20.69
N GLN A 90 0.34 22.82 19.80
CA GLN A 90 -0.91 22.23 19.33
C GLN A 90 -1.46 21.17 20.30
N PHE A 91 -0.68 20.73 21.30
CA PHE A 91 -1.20 19.95 22.41
C PHE A 91 -1.76 20.86 23.51
N GLU A 92 -2.84 20.45 24.14
CA GLU A 92 -3.37 21.13 25.33
C GLU A 92 -2.34 21.01 26.46
N LYS A 93 -1.83 19.79 26.65
CA LYS A 93 -0.85 19.44 27.67
C LYS A 93 -0.02 18.25 27.20
N VAL A 94 1.27 18.28 27.49
CA VAL A 94 2.20 17.17 27.27
C VAL A 94 2.76 16.73 28.62
N ILE A 95 2.65 15.44 28.93
CA ILE A 95 3.04 14.88 30.22
C ILE A 95 4.10 13.81 29.96
N LEU A 96 5.32 14.05 30.45
CA LEU A 96 6.37 13.04 30.50
C LEU A 96 6.27 12.30 31.83
N VAL A 97 6.19 10.98 31.80
CA VAL A 97 6.25 10.13 33.00
C VAL A 97 7.47 9.23 32.90
N ASP A 98 8.35 9.27 33.88
CA ASP A 98 9.49 8.36 33.97
C ASP A 98 9.78 8.02 35.44
N LEU A 99 10.35 6.84 35.69
CA LEU A 99 10.68 6.41 37.05
C LEU A 99 12.07 6.90 37.49
N THR A 100 12.88 7.44 36.58
CA THR A 100 14.30 7.73 36.77
C THR A 100 14.55 9.22 37.07
N PRO A 101 14.92 9.61 38.30
CA PRO A 101 15.15 11.01 38.66
C PRO A 101 16.17 11.73 37.77
N SER A 102 17.33 11.10 37.50
CA SER A 102 18.39 11.73 36.69
C SER A 102 17.95 12.04 35.26
N LEU A 103 17.11 11.18 34.65
CA LEU A 103 16.57 11.43 33.32
C LEU A 103 15.50 12.53 33.35
N CYS A 104 14.65 12.55 34.39
CA CYS A 104 13.65 13.59 34.59
C CYS A 104 14.29 14.98 34.73
N GLU A 105 15.40 15.10 35.46
CA GLU A 105 16.14 16.36 35.60
C GLU A 105 16.62 16.89 34.23
N VAL A 106 17.18 16.01 33.39
CA VAL A 106 17.58 16.38 32.01
C VAL A 106 16.37 16.83 31.18
N ALA A 107 15.23 16.16 31.32
CA ALA A 107 14.00 16.55 30.61
C ALA A 107 13.49 17.92 31.06
N ILE A 108 13.48 18.20 32.37
CA ILE A 108 13.08 19.50 32.94
C ILE A 108 13.99 20.61 32.39
N GLU A 109 15.31 20.41 32.42
CA GLU A 109 16.25 21.40 31.91
C GLU A 109 16.03 21.65 30.41
N ARG A 110 15.87 20.58 29.62
CA ARG A 110 15.58 20.65 28.18
C ARG A 110 14.33 21.46 27.89
N PHE A 111 13.22 21.17 28.56
CA PHE A 111 11.95 21.87 28.32
C PHE A 111 11.99 23.33 28.79
N LYS A 112 12.70 23.61 29.89
CA LYS A 112 12.96 24.98 30.34
C LYS A 112 13.75 25.78 29.31
N GLN A 113 14.77 25.19 28.70
CA GLN A 113 15.55 25.82 27.62
C GLN A 113 14.73 26.07 26.36
N LYS A 114 13.80 25.16 26.01
CA LYS A 114 12.87 25.33 24.88
C LYS A 114 11.72 26.31 25.18
N GLY A 115 11.50 26.67 26.44
CA GLY A 115 10.47 27.62 26.86
C GLY A 115 9.03 27.07 26.80
N TRP A 116 8.85 25.74 26.75
CA TRP A 116 7.51 25.14 26.69
C TRP A 116 6.81 25.20 28.05
N LYS A 117 5.59 25.76 28.06
CA LYS A 117 4.80 25.98 29.28
C LYS A 117 3.71 24.93 29.49
N ASN A 118 3.37 24.18 28.46
CA ASN A 118 2.35 23.14 28.48
C ASN A 118 2.96 21.73 28.65
N VAL A 119 4.23 21.63 29.02
CA VAL A 119 4.94 20.36 29.23
C VAL A 119 5.22 20.16 30.71
N ILE A 120 4.88 19.00 31.26
CA ILE A 120 5.08 18.62 32.67
C ILE A 120 5.88 17.33 32.74
N VAL A 121 6.83 17.26 33.67
CA VAL A 121 7.62 16.06 33.96
C VAL A 121 7.20 15.48 35.31
N LEU A 122 6.82 14.21 35.31
CA LEU A 122 6.42 13.45 36.50
C LEU A 122 7.42 12.31 36.72
N CYS A 123 8.21 12.41 37.79
CA CYS A 123 9.09 11.33 38.23
C CYS A 123 8.28 10.31 39.07
N GLN A 124 7.44 9.52 38.41
CA GLN A 124 6.47 8.61 39.02
C GLN A 124 6.36 7.29 38.25
N ASP A 125 5.73 6.29 38.86
CA ASP A 125 5.49 5.00 38.21
C ASP A 125 4.37 5.08 37.17
N ALA A 126 4.59 4.47 36.00
CA ALA A 126 3.68 4.55 34.84
C ALA A 126 2.28 3.93 35.11
N SER A 127 2.15 3.02 36.08
CA SER A 127 0.87 2.39 36.42
C SER A 127 0.02 3.23 37.39
N SER A 128 0.63 4.18 38.10
CA SER A 128 -0.02 4.86 39.24
C SER A 128 0.19 6.38 39.30
N PHE A 129 0.80 6.98 38.27
CA PHE A 129 1.08 8.42 38.27
C PHE A 129 -0.17 9.30 38.41
N GLN A 130 0.00 10.45 39.05
CA GLN A 130 -1.03 11.46 39.29
C GLN A 130 -0.51 12.87 38.97
N LEU A 131 -1.40 13.72 38.44
CA LEU A 131 -1.10 15.12 38.20
C LEU A 131 -1.13 15.93 39.50
N PRO A 132 -0.07 16.68 39.84
CA PRO A 132 -0.07 17.52 41.03
C PRO A 132 -1.15 18.60 40.97
N GLY A 133 -2.00 18.67 42.00
CA GLY A 133 -2.93 19.79 42.22
C GLY A 133 -4.09 19.92 41.22
N SER A 134 -4.45 18.85 40.51
CA SER A 134 -5.58 18.82 39.56
C SER A 134 -6.70 17.94 40.11
N GLU A 135 -7.91 18.50 40.28
CA GLU A 135 -9.13 17.70 40.53
C GLU A 135 -9.65 17.03 39.24
N ASP A 136 -9.22 17.51 38.07
CA ASP A 136 -9.66 16.95 36.79
C ASP A 136 -9.01 15.58 36.49
N THR A 137 -9.84 14.57 36.28
CA THR A 137 -9.47 13.19 35.90
C THR A 137 -8.91 13.15 34.48
N LEU A 138 -7.75 12.52 34.25
CA LEU A 138 -7.21 12.32 32.88
C LEU A 138 -7.95 11.20 32.12
N GLU A 139 -8.68 10.38 32.86
CA GLU A 139 -9.46 9.24 32.39
C GLU A 139 -10.39 9.66 31.24
N GLY A 140 -10.29 8.94 30.12
CA GLY A 140 -11.10 9.19 28.92
C GLY A 140 -10.78 10.49 28.15
N ARG A 141 -9.69 11.21 28.46
CA ARG A 141 -9.38 12.51 27.83
C ARG A 141 -8.06 12.54 27.05
N VAL A 142 -7.23 11.51 27.16
CA VAL A 142 -5.91 11.50 26.52
C VAL A 142 -6.05 11.18 25.03
N GLY A 143 -5.51 12.07 24.18
CA GLY A 143 -5.54 11.91 22.72
C GLY A 143 -4.36 11.09 22.20
N LEU A 144 -3.22 11.12 22.88
CA LEU A 144 -2.04 10.36 22.51
C LEU A 144 -1.33 9.78 23.73
N VAL A 145 -1.00 8.50 23.67
CA VAL A 145 0.01 7.89 24.55
C VAL A 145 1.16 7.36 23.72
N THR A 146 2.40 7.64 24.11
CA THR A 146 3.59 7.01 23.51
C THR A 146 4.35 6.19 24.53
N VAL A 147 4.84 5.02 24.10
CA VAL A 147 5.70 4.14 24.89
C VAL A 147 6.88 3.71 24.03
N SER A 148 8.07 4.19 24.34
CA SER A 148 9.23 4.03 23.46
C SER A 148 10.39 3.32 24.16
N TYR A 149 10.58 2.04 23.86
CA TYR A 149 11.61 1.16 24.42
C TYR A 149 11.58 1.12 25.95
N ALA A 150 10.36 1.17 26.49
CA ALA A 150 10.09 1.26 27.92
C ALA A 150 9.19 0.13 28.42
N LEU A 151 8.30 -0.42 27.60
CA LEU A 151 7.38 -1.48 28.03
C LEU A 151 8.13 -2.78 28.37
N SER A 152 9.21 -3.08 27.65
CA SER A 152 10.11 -4.19 27.97
C SER A 152 10.82 -4.03 29.31
N MET A 153 11.01 -2.78 29.77
CA MET A 153 11.66 -2.43 31.04
C MET A 153 10.70 -2.42 32.24
N MET A 154 9.40 -2.53 31.99
CA MET A 154 8.37 -2.52 33.04
C MET A 154 8.08 -3.95 33.50
N ASP A 155 8.33 -4.22 34.78
CA ASP A 155 8.06 -5.52 35.40
C ASP A 155 6.55 -5.81 35.42
N HIS A 156 5.76 -4.84 35.87
CA HIS A 156 4.31 -4.93 35.96
C HIS A 156 3.62 -4.25 34.77
N PHE A 157 3.74 -4.83 33.57
CA PHE A 157 3.19 -4.22 32.35
C PHE A 157 1.65 -4.34 32.23
N TYR A 158 1.00 -5.33 32.87
CA TYR A 158 -0.47 -5.46 32.79
C TYR A 158 -1.20 -4.22 33.36
N PRO A 159 -0.92 -3.76 34.59
CA PRO A 159 -1.52 -2.52 35.11
C PRO A 159 -1.21 -1.29 34.26
N VAL A 160 -0.01 -1.21 33.66
CA VAL A 160 0.34 -0.09 32.76
C VAL A 160 -0.54 -0.09 31.53
N VAL A 161 -0.69 -1.24 30.86
CA VAL A 161 -1.55 -1.37 29.67
C VAL A 161 -3.02 -1.09 30.01
N ASP A 162 -3.52 -1.57 31.16
CA ASP A 162 -4.87 -1.27 31.64
C ASP A 162 -5.07 0.22 31.95
N ARG A 163 -4.06 0.86 32.55
CA ARG A 163 -4.08 2.30 32.85
C ARG A 163 -4.10 3.13 31.58
N ILE A 164 -3.30 2.78 30.57
CA ILE A 164 -3.35 3.44 29.27
C ILE A 164 -4.76 3.37 28.68
N GLN A 165 -5.41 2.20 28.76
CA GLN A 165 -6.75 2.01 28.24
C GLN A 165 -7.78 2.92 28.92
N SER A 166 -7.67 3.14 30.24
CA SER A 166 -8.60 4.04 30.95
C SER A 166 -8.33 5.53 30.70
N LEU A 167 -7.10 5.89 30.33
CA LEU A 167 -6.71 7.28 30.04
C LEU A 167 -7.15 7.73 28.64
N LEU A 168 -7.15 6.83 27.65
CA LEU A 168 -7.46 7.19 26.26
C LEU A 168 -8.90 7.68 26.10
N SER A 169 -9.05 8.79 25.39
CA SER A 169 -10.31 9.22 24.78
C SER A 169 -10.79 8.21 23.72
N PRO A 170 -12.07 8.21 23.33
CA PRO A 170 -12.59 7.29 22.30
C PRO A 170 -11.79 7.34 20.98
N GLU A 171 -11.28 8.52 20.62
CA GLU A 171 -10.51 8.83 19.41
C GLU A 171 -9.00 8.72 19.65
N GLY A 172 -8.61 8.53 20.92
CA GLY A 172 -7.24 8.49 21.37
C GLY A 172 -6.45 7.34 20.75
N ILE A 173 -5.18 7.61 20.47
CA ILE A 173 -4.24 6.66 19.87
C ILE A 173 -3.07 6.36 20.81
N ILE A 174 -2.51 5.18 20.64
CA ILE A 174 -1.29 4.74 21.33
C ILE A 174 -0.22 4.36 20.31
N GLY A 175 0.95 4.99 20.41
CA GLY A 175 2.16 4.59 19.70
C GLY A 175 3.11 3.80 20.60
N VAL A 176 3.48 2.59 20.19
CA VAL A 176 4.48 1.77 20.88
C VAL A 176 5.62 1.43 19.93
N VAL A 177 6.85 1.62 20.38
CA VAL A 177 8.05 1.04 19.77
C VAL A 177 8.79 0.27 20.84
N ASP A 178 9.08 -1.00 20.61
CA ASP A 178 9.86 -1.77 21.59
C ASP A 178 10.59 -2.95 20.95
N PHE A 179 11.56 -3.50 21.69
CA PHE A 179 12.16 -4.79 21.40
C PHE A 179 11.16 -5.91 21.73
N TYR A 180 11.26 -7.02 21.00
CA TYR A 180 10.37 -8.16 21.23
C TYR A 180 11.01 -9.47 20.79
N VAL A 181 10.55 -10.58 21.35
CA VAL A 181 10.74 -11.90 20.75
C VAL A 181 9.36 -12.49 20.47
N SER A 182 9.23 -13.29 19.41
CA SER A 182 7.96 -13.95 19.11
C SER A 182 7.79 -15.23 19.92
N GLY A 183 6.54 -15.67 20.12
CA GLY A 183 6.25 -17.01 20.63
C GLY A 183 6.67 -18.10 19.64
N LYS A 184 6.60 -19.38 20.06
CA LYS A 184 6.69 -20.51 19.13
C LYS A 184 5.45 -20.58 18.24
N SER A 185 4.28 -20.34 18.83
CA SER A 185 3.01 -20.27 18.12
C SER A 185 2.79 -18.87 17.55
N ARG A 186 1.94 -18.80 16.51
CA ARG A 186 1.46 -17.51 15.99
C ARG A 186 0.64 -16.78 17.04
N ALA A 187 0.79 -15.47 17.10
CA ALA A 187 0.01 -14.66 18.03
C ALA A 187 -1.45 -14.63 17.57
N PRO A 188 -2.44 -14.61 18.48
CA PRO A 188 -3.84 -14.47 18.11
C PRO A 188 -4.10 -13.28 17.17
N ALA A 189 -3.39 -12.16 17.41
CA ALA A 189 -3.48 -10.95 16.61
C ALA A 189 -3.11 -11.11 15.13
N GLU A 190 -2.39 -12.17 14.75
CA GLU A 190 -2.14 -12.50 13.33
C GLU A 190 -3.42 -12.91 12.59
N GLY A 191 -4.49 -13.28 13.32
CA GLY A 191 -5.78 -13.63 12.73
C GLY A 191 -6.63 -12.43 12.29
N TRP A 192 -6.32 -11.22 12.75
CA TRP A 192 -7.10 -10.00 12.43
C TRP A 192 -6.23 -8.78 12.07
N SER A 193 -4.92 -8.84 12.25
CA SER A 193 -3.99 -7.77 11.85
C SER A 193 -2.81 -8.34 11.06
N PRO A 194 -2.38 -7.70 9.96
CA PRO A 194 -1.21 -8.09 9.21
C PRO A 194 0.07 -8.00 10.03
N GLN A 195 0.89 -9.04 9.96
CA GLN A 195 2.06 -9.22 10.82
C GLN A 195 3.29 -9.69 10.02
N GLN A 196 3.64 -8.96 8.94
CA GLN A 196 4.85 -9.28 8.15
C GLN A 196 6.10 -9.26 9.03
N ASN A 197 6.95 -10.29 8.93
CA ASN A 197 8.22 -10.40 9.66
C ASN A 197 8.10 -10.39 11.21
N ARG A 198 6.92 -10.70 11.79
CA ARG A 198 6.78 -10.84 13.25
C ARG A 198 7.61 -12.02 13.77
N GLN A 199 7.50 -13.18 13.13
CA GLN A 199 8.07 -14.41 13.66
C GLN A 199 9.61 -14.40 13.68
N CYS A 200 10.16 -14.84 14.81
CA CYS A 200 11.58 -15.02 15.05
C CYS A 200 11.94 -16.50 14.88
N ASN A 201 13.14 -16.77 14.33
CA ASN A 201 13.66 -18.13 14.32
C ASN A 201 14.02 -18.58 15.75
N TRP A 202 14.24 -19.89 15.93
CA TRP A 202 14.53 -20.48 17.24
C TRP A 202 15.72 -19.80 17.93
N PHE A 203 16.81 -19.55 17.21
CA PHE A 203 18.02 -18.94 17.78
C PHE A 203 17.75 -17.52 18.26
N THR A 204 17.19 -16.66 17.41
CA THR A 204 16.86 -15.25 17.72
C THR A 204 15.95 -15.16 18.95
N ARG A 205 14.95 -16.04 19.07
CA ARG A 205 14.03 -16.04 20.21
C ARG A 205 14.74 -16.30 21.54
N HIS A 206 15.60 -17.31 21.61
CA HIS A 206 16.26 -17.68 22.87
C HIS A 206 17.45 -16.76 23.18
N PHE A 207 18.26 -16.45 22.17
CA PHE A 207 19.43 -15.60 22.35
C PHE A 207 19.04 -14.24 22.94
N TRP A 208 18.07 -13.55 22.34
CA TRP A 208 17.69 -12.22 22.81
C TRP A 208 16.94 -12.23 24.13
N HIS A 209 16.14 -13.27 24.41
CA HIS A 209 15.53 -13.43 25.73
C HIS A 209 16.60 -13.48 26.82
N ILE A 210 17.57 -14.40 26.68
CA ILE A 210 18.65 -14.59 27.64
C ILE A 210 19.52 -13.33 27.74
N TRP A 211 19.84 -12.72 26.60
CA TRP A 211 20.70 -11.53 26.56
C TRP A 211 20.10 -10.37 27.35
N PHE A 212 18.82 -10.08 27.15
CA PHE A 212 18.14 -8.98 27.85
C PHE A 212 17.87 -9.31 29.32
N GLU A 213 17.68 -10.58 29.65
CA GLU A 213 17.51 -11.04 31.03
C GLU A 213 18.76 -10.79 31.90
N LEU A 214 19.97 -10.80 31.31
CA LEU A 214 21.21 -10.39 31.99
C LEU A 214 21.19 -8.92 32.46
N ASP A 215 20.39 -8.09 31.79
CA ASP A 215 20.14 -6.68 32.16
C ASP A 215 18.77 -6.54 32.86
N HIS A 216 18.20 -7.61 33.45
CA HIS A 216 16.86 -7.64 34.06
C HIS A 216 15.73 -7.10 33.16
N ILE A 217 15.92 -7.08 31.84
CA ILE A 217 14.90 -6.70 30.88
C ILE A 217 14.22 -7.96 30.40
N GLN A 218 12.91 -8.07 30.63
CA GLN A 218 12.17 -9.27 30.27
C GLN A 218 11.60 -9.14 28.84
N LEU A 219 12.27 -9.74 27.87
CA LEU A 219 11.72 -9.88 26.53
C LEU A 219 10.82 -11.12 26.44
N ILE A 220 9.55 -10.99 26.82
CA ILE A 220 8.55 -12.06 26.65
C ILE A 220 7.54 -11.69 25.56
N PRO A 221 7.06 -12.66 24.75
CA PRO A 221 6.06 -12.40 23.71
C PRO A 221 4.75 -11.79 24.25
N GLY A 222 4.35 -12.21 25.46
CA GLY A 222 3.09 -11.83 26.09
C GLY A 222 2.87 -10.33 26.27
N ARG A 223 3.93 -9.53 26.35
CA ARG A 223 3.84 -8.05 26.45
C ARG A 223 3.11 -7.46 25.25
N ARG A 224 3.55 -7.83 24.05
CA ARG A 224 2.93 -7.37 22.81
C ARG A 224 1.58 -8.03 22.56
N ASP A 225 1.47 -9.33 22.88
CA ASP A 225 0.20 -10.06 22.69
C ASP A 225 -0.92 -9.42 23.53
N TYR A 226 -0.63 -9.01 24.76
CA TYR A 226 -1.59 -8.34 25.64
C TYR A 226 -1.97 -6.94 25.13
N LEU A 227 -0.99 -6.17 24.66
CA LEU A 227 -1.21 -4.86 24.03
C LEU A 227 -2.18 -4.98 22.83
N GLU A 228 -1.90 -5.89 21.90
CA GLU A 228 -2.73 -6.12 20.71
C GLU A 228 -4.08 -6.79 21.05
N TYR A 229 -4.21 -7.42 22.22
CA TYR A 229 -5.47 -7.95 22.72
C TYR A 229 -6.39 -6.87 23.30
N LYS A 230 -5.80 -5.87 23.97
CA LYS A 230 -6.53 -4.80 24.67
C LYS A 230 -7.04 -3.69 23.74
N PHE A 231 -6.29 -3.41 22.68
CA PHE A 231 -6.52 -2.28 21.78
C PHE A 231 -6.79 -2.71 20.34
N GLY A 232 -7.51 -1.86 19.61
CA GLY A 232 -7.57 -1.94 18.15
C GLY A 232 -6.21 -1.62 17.54
N THR A 233 -5.82 -2.32 16.48
CA THR A 233 -4.55 -2.07 15.77
C THR A 233 -4.79 -1.20 14.55
N ILE A 234 -4.16 -0.04 14.44
CA ILE A 234 -4.20 0.80 13.23
C ILE A 234 -3.06 0.41 12.29
N LYS A 235 -1.83 0.37 12.80
CA LYS A 235 -0.62 0.06 12.04
C LYS A 235 0.30 -0.86 12.82
N SER A 236 0.98 -1.74 12.11
CA SER A 236 2.08 -2.52 12.66
C SER A 236 3.23 -2.63 11.67
N LEU A 237 4.46 -2.50 12.16
CA LEU A 237 5.70 -2.78 11.43
C LEU A 237 6.62 -3.62 12.31
N ASN A 238 7.18 -4.68 11.74
CA ASN A 238 8.24 -5.46 12.37
C ASN A 238 9.56 -5.19 11.64
N ARG A 239 10.62 -4.95 12.40
CA ARG A 239 11.94 -4.60 11.87
C ARG A 239 13.04 -5.32 12.64
N ARG A 240 14.26 -5.21 12.09
CA ARG A 240 15.47 -5.81 12.63
C ARG A 240 16.57 -4.75 12.68
N ASN A 241 17.22 -4.61 13.83
CA ASN A 241 18.38 -3.75 13.98
C ASN A 241 19.65 -4.57 13.68
N HIS A 242 20.48 -4.08 12.76
CA HIS A 242 21.66 -4.76 12.23
C HIS A 242 22.97 -4.27 12.90
N PHE A 243 22.87 -3.79 14.14
CA PHE A 243 23.94 -3.05 14.81
C PHE A 243 25.12 -3.93 15.29
N ILE A 244 24.88 -5.19 15.67
CA ILE A 244 25.91 -6.07 16.28
C ILE A 244 26.23 -7.19 15.30
N ILE A 245 27.46 -7.19 14.76
CA ILE A 245 27.97 -8.14 13.77
C ILE A 245 27.01 -8.26 12.57
N PRO A 246 27.26 -7.51 11.47
CA PRO A 246 26.39 -7.55 10.30
C PRO A 246 26.09 -9.00 9.92
N TYR A 247 24.80 -9.35 9.87
CA TYR A 247 24.23 -10.63 9.41
C TYR A 247 24.11 -11.81 10.39
N LEU A 248 24.77 -11.83 11.57
CA LEU A 248 24.69 -12.99 12.49
C LEU A 248 23.65 -12.85 13.60
N ILE A 249 23.48 -11.66 14.19
CA ILE A 249 22.60 -11.45 15.34
C ILE A 249 21.80 -10.14 15.15
N GLN A 250 20.57 -10.27 14.67
CA GLN A 250 19.69 -9.13 14.39
C GLN A 250 18.71 -8.90 15.53
N MET A 251 18.67 -7.68 16.09
CA MET A 251 17.80 -7.37 17.22
C MET A 251 16.38 -7.02 16.73
N PRO A 252 15.37 -7.85 17.03
CA PRO A 252 13.98 -7.59 16.66
C PRO A 252 13.37 -6.42 17.44
N TYR A 253 12.72 -5.52 16.71
CA TYR A 253 11.88 -4.47 17.28
C TYR A 253 10.61 -4.30 16.45
N TYR A 254 9.57 -3.75 17.06
CA TYR A 254 8.32 -3.44 16.40
C TYR A 254 7.96 -1.97 16.58
N ILE A 255 7.17 -1.45 15.64
CA ILE A 255 6.45 -0.19 15.76
C ILE A 255 4.99 -0.53 15.59
N TRP A 256 4.17 -0.13 16.54
CA TRP A 256 2.74 -0.43 16.54
C TRP A 256 1.97 0.81 16.93
N LEU A 257 0.89 1.07 16.21
CA LEU A 257 -0.05 2.14 16.46
C LEU A 257 -1.41 1.49 16.72
N GLY A 258 -2.01 1.78 17.87
CA GLY A 258 -3.34 1.31 18.22
C GLY A 258 -4.26 2.42 18.65
N CYS A 259 -5.48 2.05 18.99
CA CYS A 259 -6.53 2.96 19.45
C CYS A 259 -7.46 2.32 20.47
N SER A 260 -8.27 3.16 21.10
CA SER A 260 -9.43 2.70 21.86
C SER A 260 -10.37 1.86 20.97
N ASN A 261 -11.00 0.86 21.57
CA ASN A 261 -12.00 0.03 20.88
C ASN A 261 -13.29 0.82 20.58
N ALA A 262 -13.54 1.92 21.31
CA ALA A 262 -14.70 2.80 21.07
C ALA A 262 -14.65 3.45 19.69
N ARG A 263 -13.44 3.76 19.19
CA ARG A 263 -13.19 4.38 17.87
C ARG A 263 -13.87 3.67 16.70
N GLN A 264 -14.09 2.36 16.79
CA GLN A 264 -14.75 1.60 15.73
C GLN A 264 -16.14 2.15 15.44
N GLY A 265 -16.91 2.50 16.48
CA GLY A 265 -18.26 3.05 16.35
C GLY A 265 -18.29 4.42 15.70
N ASP A 266 -17.33 5.28 16.03
CA ASP A 266 -17.24 6.64 15.46
C ASP A 266 -16.84 6.58 13.99
N LEU A 267 -15.86 5.73 13.63
CA LEU A 267 -15.50 5.50 12.23
C LEU A 267 -16.66 4.89 11.44
N SER A 268 -17.39 3.91 11.98
CA SER A 268 -18.54 3.33 11.28
C SER A 268 -19.65 4.36 11.05
N SER A 269 -19.94 5.23 12.03
CA SER A 269 -20.97 6.27 11.87
C SER A 269 -20.58 7.36 10.87
N LEU A 270 -19.28 7.66 10.72
CA LEU A 270 -18.76 8.56 9.68
C LEU A 270 -18.77 7.92 8.29
N ILE A 271 -18.69 6.59 8.21
CA ILE A 271 -18.68 5.81 6.97
C ILE A 271 -20.11 5.43 6.53
N GLU A 272 -21.09 5.40 7.43
CA GLU A 272 -22.51 5.07 7.17
C GLU A 272 -23.30 6.08 6.31
N ILE A 273 -22.61 6.86 5.48
CA ILE A 273 -23.25 7.64 4.42
C ILE A 273 -23.42 6.76 3.16
N SER A 274 -24.65 6.27 3.00
CA SER A 274 -25.39 5.78 1.80
C SER A 274 -25.01 4.45 1.12
N GLU A 275 -25.96 3.49 1.19
CA GLU A 275 -26.30 2.43 0.21
C GLU A 275 -25.42 1.17 0.02
N ASP A 276 -24.41 0.87 0.85
CA ASP A 276 -23.58 -0.34 0.63
C ASP A 276 -24.19 -1.67 1.17
N THR A 277 -25.37 -1.67 1.80
CA THR A 277 -25.99 -2.89 2.38
C THR A 277 -26.37 -3.96 1.34
N ASP A 278 -26.47 -3.59 0.07
CA ASP A 278 -26.98 -4.49 -0.99
C ASP A 278 -25.88 -5.13 -1.84
N SER A 279 -24.61 -4.73 -1.71
CA SER A 279 -23.55 -5.03 -2.69
C SER A 279 -22.68 -6.26 -2.37
N VAL A 280 -22.49 -6.58 -1.09
CA VAL A 280 -21.67 -7.70 -0.64
C VAL A 280 -22.41 -8.39 0.50
N THR A 281 -23.00 -9.56 0.23
CA THR A 281 -23.42 -10.44 1.32
C THR A 281 -22.15 -10.90 2.00
N SER A 282 -21.73 -10.19 3.06
CA SER A 282 -20.59 -10.59 3.88
C SER A 282 -20.81 -12.04 4.32
N GLY A 283 -20.06 -12.94 3.67
CA GLY A 283 -20.03 -14.34 4.03
C GLY A 283 -19.73 -14.45 5.52
N ARG A 284 -20.56 -15.23 6.21
CA ARG A 284 -20.68 -15.57 7.64
C ARG A 284 -19.41 -16.01 8.40
N SER A 285 -18.21 -15.59 8.01
CA SER A 285 -16.98 -15.93 8.72
C SER A 285 -16.46 -14.75 9.54
N SER A 286 -16.91 -14.71 10.80
CA SER A 286 -16.33 -14.00 11.96
C SER A 286 -16.64 -12.52 12.17
N VAL A 287 -17.88 -12.22 12.57
CA VAL A 287 -18.30 -10.96 13.24
C VAL A 287 -17.38 -10.61 14.44
N ILE A 288 -16.65 -11.58 15.00
CA ILE A 288 -15.71 -11.39 16.13
C ILE A 288 -14.29 -11.02 15.66
N SER A 289 -13.84 -11.42 14.45
CA SER A 289 -12.50 -11.04 13.96
C SER A 289 -12.48 -9.65 13.30
N LEU A 290 -13.61 -9.24 12.71
CA LEU A 290 -13.80 -7.86 12.21
C LEU A 290 -13.80 -6.82 13.34
N ALA A 291 -14.20 -7.13 14.57
CA ALA A 291 -14.29 -6.13 15.64
C ALA A 291 -12.94 -5.60 16.17
N ARG A 292 -11.82 -6.24 15.81
CA ARG A 292 -10.46 -5.86 16.31
C ARG A 292 -9.41 -5.74 15.20
N GLY A 293 -9.80 -6.04 13.96
CA GLY A 293 -8.89 -6.08 12.83
C GLY A 293 -8.43 -4.71 12.37
N SER A 294 -7.23 -4.64 11.76
CA SER A 294 -6.67 -3.35 11.32
C SER A 294 -7.44 -2.65 10.22
N PHE A 295 -8.33 -3.39 9.53
CA PHE A 295 -9.26 -2.84 8.55
C PHE A 295 -10.36 -1.98 9.16
N SER A 296 -10.84 -2.36 10.34
CA SER A 296 -11.95 -1.67 11.02
C SER A 296 -11.57 -0.31 11.58
N PHE A 297 -10.27 0.02 11.59
CA PHE A 297 -9.73 1.28 12.09
C PHE A 297 -9.06 2.13 10.99
N GLN A 298 -9.30 1.81 9.71
CA GLN A 298 -8.85 2.64 8.59
C GLN A 298 -9.74 3.86 8.42
N ASN A 299 -9.11 5.01 8.13
CA ASN A 299 -9.85 6.24 7.86
C ASN A 299 -10.58 6.21 6.51
N LYS A 300 -10.01 5.50 5.52
CA LYS A 300 -10.62 5.26 4.21
C LYS A 300 -10.70 3.76 3.96
N GLN A 301 -11.88 3.26 3.60
CA GLN A 301 -12.14 1.84 3.36
C GLN A 301 -12.29 1.52 1.88
N TRP A 302 -11.27 1.88 1.08
CA TRP A 302 -11.26 1.48 -0.33
C TRP A 302 -11.11 -0.02 -0.51
N ARG A 303 -10.50 -0.73 0.45
CA ARG A 303 -10.13 -2.13 0.31
C ARG A 303 -10.85 -3.01 1.31
N LEU A 304 -11.36 -4.14 0.84
CA LEU A 304 -11.93 -5.18 1.68
C LEU A 304 -10.83 -6.02 2.35
N ASP A 305 -11.11 -6.53 3.55
CA ASP A 305 -10.20 -7.42 4.25
C ASP A 305 -9.99 -8.73 3.47
N TYR A 306 -8.79 -9.30 3.57
CA TYR A 306 -8.43 -10.55 2.91
C TYR A 306 -7.40 -11.31 3.74
N ASN A 307 -7.35 -12.63 3.56
CA ASN A 307 -6.37 -13.45 4.26
C ASN A 307 -5.04 -13.51 3.50
N PRO A 308 -3.97 -12.84 3.96
CA PRO A 308 -2.69 -12.77 3.23
C PRO A 308 -1.94 -14.10 3.19
N HIS A 309 -2.37 -15.11 3.95
CA HIS A 309 -1.67 -16.38 4.08
C HIS A 309 -2.13 -17.46 3.09
N LEU A 310 -3.20 -17.21 2.32
CA LEU A 310 -3.65 -18.15 1.31
C LEU A 310 -2.59 -18.32 0.21
N ALA A 311 -2.49 -19.54 -0.32
CA ALA A 311 -1.53 -19.89 -1.37
C ALA A 311 -1.70 -18.99 -2.62
N CYS A 312 -2.95 -18.68 -2.97
CA CYS A 312 -3.30 -17.81 -4.10
C CYS A 312 -2.70 -16.40 -3.99
N HIS A 313 -2.44 -15.89 -2.78
CA HIS A 313 -1.85 -14.57 -2.57
C HIS A 313 -0.34 -14.63 -2.34
N THR A 314 0.14 -15.63 -1.59
CA THR A 314 1.56 -15.74 -1.20
C THR A 314 2.50 -16.12 -2.35
N GLN A 315 1.95 -16.60 -3.47
CA GLN A 315 2.72 -16.84 -4.70
C GLN A 315 3.27 -15.54 -5.32
N PHE A 316 2.68 -14.38 -5.02
CA PHE A 316 3.12 -13.10 -5.58
C PHE A 316 4.05 -12.36 -4.63
N ARG A 317 5.21 -11.91 -5.14
CA ARG A 317 6.18 -11.11 -4.36
C ARG A 317 6.13 -9.61 -4.70
N SER A 318 5.54 -9.26 -5.84
CA SER A 318 5.40 -7.88 -6.32
C SER A 318 4.21 -7.78 -7.28
N TYR A 319 3.82 -6.55 -7.62
CA TYR A 319 2.90 -6.30 -8.74
C TYR A 319 3.54 -6.73 -10.06
N ILE A 320 2.70 -7.17 -10.99
CA ILE A 320 3.12 -7.58 -12.32
C ILE A 320 3.36 -6.33 -13.18
N TYR A 321 2.36 -5.46 -13.20
CA TYR A 321 2.32 -4.27 -14.05
C TYR A 321 2.33 -2.99 -13.21
N ALA A 322 3.20 -2.04 -13.55
CA ALA A 322 3.23 -0.71 -12.94
C ALA A 322 2.32 0.31 -13.66
N PHE A 323 1.78 -0.08 -14.82
CA PHE A 323 0.91 0.68 -15.70
C PHE A 323 0.05 -0.28 -16.54
N THR A 324 -1.08 0.19 -17.08
CA THR A 324 -2.02 -0.64 -17.87
C THR A 324 -1.68 -0.64 -19.38
N TRP A 325 -1.95 -1.77 -20.05
CA TRP A 325 -1.75 -2.01 -21.50
C TRP A 325 -3.09 -1.99 -22.28
N GLU A 326 -4.02 -1.17 -21.85
CA GLU A 326 -5.33 -1.01 -22.49
C GLU A 326 -5.64 0.48 -22.60
N ASP A 327 -6.18 0.89 -23.74
CA ASP A 327 -6.51 2.29 -23.97
C ASP A 327 -7.87 2.67 -23.35
N PRO A 328 -7.90 3.44 -22.25
CA PRO A 328 -9.16 3.82 -21.62
C PRO A 328 -9.98 4.79 -22.48
N ARG A 329 -9.38 5.45 -23.50
CA ARG A 329 -10.12 6.31 -24.43
C ARG A 329 -11.13 5.50 -25.23
N VAL A 330 -10.69 4.37 -25.77
CA VAL A 330 -11.55 3.47 -26.55
C VAL A 330 -12.55 2.76 -25.65
N ASP A 331 -12.16 2.42 -24.41
CA ASP A 331 -13.10 1.88 -23.43
C ASP A 331 -14.26 2.86 -23.16
N LEU A 332 -13.96 4.14 -22.93
CA LEU A 332 -14.97 5.17 -22.66
C LEU A 332 -15.91 5.44 -23.83
N GLU A 333 -15.47 5.20 -25.08
CA GLU A 333 -16.33 5.31 -26.27
C GLU A 333 -17.43 4.23 -26.30
N TYR A 334 -17.14 3.02 -25.78
CA TYR A 334 -18.06 1.89 -25.85
C TYR A 334 -18.78 1.56 -24.54
N LEU A 335 -18.21 1.92 -23.40
CA LEU A 335 -18.80 1.65 -22.08
C LEU A 335 -20.01 2.53 -21.78
N ASP A 336 -20.04 3.75 -22.33
CA ASP A 336 -21.08 4.76 -22.12
C ASP A 336 -21.45 4.90 -20.63
N ILE A 337 -20.43 5.19 -19.81
CA ILE A 337 -20.53 5.19 -18.35
C ILE A 337 -21.24 6.47 -17.88
N SER A 338 -22.21 6.28 -16.99
CA SER A 338 -22.97 7.31 -16.28
C SER A 338 -22.69 7.27 -14.77
N ASN A 339 -23.19 8.28 -14.06
CA ASN A 339 -23.07 8.36 -12.60
C ASN A 339 -23.87 7.29 -11.85
N ASP A 340 -24.80 6.60 -12.52
CA ASP A 340 -25.59 5.51 -11.93
C ASP A 340 -24.91 4.14 -12.08
N ASP A 341 -23.82 4.06 -12.84
CA ASP A 341 -23.17 2.80 -13.16
C ASP A 341 -22.36 2.22 -11.99
N VAL A 342 -22.43 0.89 -11.89
CA VAL A 342 -21.68 0.07 -10.95
C VAL A 342 -20.74 -0.81 -11.76
N LEU A 343 -19.46 -0.46 -11.72
CA LEU A 343 -18.43 -1.08 -12.54
C LEU A 343 -17.73 -2.21 -11.78
N PHE A 344 -17.32 -3.23 -12.51
CA PHE A 344 -16.42 -4.28 -12.03
C PHE A 344 -15.27 -4.46 -13.02
N LEU A 345 -14.04 -4.29 -12.54
CA LEU A 345 -12.83 -4.18 -13.34
C LEU A 345 -11.73 -5.05 -12.73
N ILE A 346 -10.87 -5.63 -13.56
CA ILE A 346 -9.58 -6.14 -13.06
C ILE A 346 -8.71 -4.94 -12.63
N THR A 347 -8.09 -4.99 -11.44
CA THR A 347 -7.34 -3.86 -10.89
C THR A 347 -6.18 -3.44 -11.79
N SER A 348 -5.37 -4.40 -12.26
CA SER A 348 -4.14 -4.13 -13.00
C SER A 348 -3.27 -3.09 -12.25
N ALA A 349 -2.83 -2.00 -12.89
CA ALA A 349 -2.13 -0.91 -12.23
C ALA A 349 -3.06 0.19 -11.67
N GLY A 350 -4.38 0.06 -11.86
CA GLY A 350 -5.39 1.03 -11.45
C GLY A 350 -5.60 2.21 -12.40
N ASP A 351 -4.89 2.28 -13.53
CA ASP A 351 -4.91 3.44 -14.43
C ASP A 351 -6.28 3.64 -15.09
N ASN A 352 -6.86 2.58 -15.65
CA ASN A 352 -8.16 2.66 -16.32
C ASN A 352 -9.28 2.98 -15.31
N ALA A 353 -9.22 2.40 -14.11
CA ALA A 353 -10.18 2.68 -13.04
C ALA A 353 -10.15 4.17 -12.63
N LEU A 354 -8.95 4.77 -12.53
CA LEU A 354 -8.80 6.21 -12.26
C LEU A 354 -9.29 7.07 -13.43
N GLU A 355 -9.08 6.64 -14.68
CA GLU A 355 -9.65 7.33 -15.85
C GLU A 355 -11.17 7.28 -15.87
N TYR A 356 -11.79 6.13 -15.58
CA TYR A 356 -13.25 6.03 -15.51
C TYR A 356 -13.82 6.90 -14.39
N ALA A 357 -13.18 6.90 -13.21
CA ALA A 357 -13.56 7.79 -12.12
C ALA A 357 -13.47 9.26 -12.52
N LEU A 358 -12.37 9.66 -13.17
CA LEU A 358 -12.14 11.04 -13.60
C LEU A 358 -13.16 11.48 -14.67
N LYS A 359 -13.45 10.64 -15.65
CA LYS A 359 -14.23 11.01 -16.83
C LYS A 359 -15.73 10.84 -16.65
N ALA A 360 -16.15 9.82 -15.91
CA ALA A 360 -17.54 9.40 -15.85
C ALA A 360 -18.16 9.39 -14.45
N GLN A 361 -17.36 9.51 -13.38
CA GLN A 361 -17.84 9.59 -11.99
C GLN A 361 -18.91 8.53 -11.63
N PRO A 362 -18.67 7.25 -11.93
CA PRO A 362 -19.64 6.18 -11.68
C PRO A 362 -19.97 6.06 -10.18
N LYS A 363 -21.16 5.54 -9.88
CA LYS A 363 -21.63 5.30 -8.51
C LYS A 363 -20.62 4.46 -7.71
N ARG A 364 -20.06 3.43 -8.34
CA ARG A 364 -19.21 2.44 -7.68
C ARG A 364 -18.23 1.81 -8.68
N ILE A 365 -17.00 1.59 -8.23
CA ILE A 365 -15.95 0.91 -9.00
C ILE A 365 -15.37 -0.22 -8.17
N HIS A 366 -15.70 -1.46 -8.52
CA HIS A 366 -15.10 -2.65 -7.96
C HIS A 366 -13.84 -3.02 -8.75
N CYS A 367 -12.67 -2.96 -8.12
CA CYS A 367 -11.40 -3.40 -8.69
C CYS A 367 -11.01 -4.75 -8.06
N VAL A 368 -10.87 -5.80 -8.87
CA VAL A 368 -10.52 -7.15 -8.41
C VAL A 368 -9.13 -7.57 -8.86
N ASP A 369 -8.34 -8.14 -7.95
CA ASP A 369 -7.07 -8.78 -8.31
C ASP A 369 -6.67 -9.83 -7.28
N MET A 370 -6.25 -11.00 -7.76
CA MET A 370 -5.75 -12.06 -6.88
C MET A 370 -4.38 -11.72 -6.30
N ASN A 371 -3.57 -10.89 -6.98
CA ASN A 371 -2.29 -10.41 -6.52
C ASN A 371 -2.47 -9.19 -5.59
N PRO A 372 -2.21 -9.33 -4.29
CA PRO A 372 -2.41 -8.21 -3.35
C PRO A 372 -1.55 -6.99 -3.66
N CYS A 373 -0.42 -7.18 -4.34
CA CYS A 373 0.52 -6.11 -4.69
C CYS A 373 -0.03 -5.15 -5.75
N GLN A 374 -0.92 -5.62 -6.65
CA GLN A 374 -1.63 -4.75 -7.59
C GLN A 374 -2.58 -3.82 -6.85
N ASN A 375 -3.36 -4.40 -5.93
CA ASN A 375 -4.23 -3.63 -5.04
C ASN A 375 -3.42 -2.67 -4.14
N HIS A 376 -2.24 -3.05 -3.63
CA HIS A 376 -1.36 -2.11 -2.90
C HIS A 376 -0.93 -0.91 -3.75
N LEU A 377 -0.77 -1.09 -5.07
CA LEU A 377 -0.40 -0.01 -5.99
C LEU A 377 -1.57 0.94 -6.26
N LEU A 378 -2.76 0.43 -6.57
CA LEU A 378 -3.93 1.30 -6.72
C LEU A 378 -4.22 2.05 -5.41
N GLU A 379 -4.15 1.37 -4.27
CA GLU A 379 -4.35 1.98 -2.96
C GLU A 379 -3.32 3.08 -2.63
N LEU A 380 -2.07 2.93 -3.08
CA LEU A 380 -1.06 4.00 -2.97
C LEU A 380 -1.39 5.21 -3.85
N LYS A 381 -1.91 4.99 -5.06
CA LYS A 381 -2.35 6.08 -5.95
C LYS A 381 -3.54 6.82 -5.33
N LEU A 382 -4.56 6.10 -4.85
CA LEU A 382 -5.72 6.67 -4.17
C LEU A 382 -5.29 7.50 -2.94
N ALA A 383 -4.47 6.93 -2.05
CA ALA A 383 -3.94 7.65 -0.88
C ALA A 383 -3.10 8.87 -1.27
N GLY A 384 -2.29 8.74 -2.34
CA GLY A 384 -1.49 9.83 -2.87
C GLY A 384 -2.35 11.01 -3.38
N ILE A 385 -3.43 10.72 -4.11
CA ILE A 385 -4.35 11.75 -4.60
C ILE A 385 -5.04 12.46 -3.43
N THR A 386 -5.46 11.73 -2.40
CA THR A 386 -6.13 12.30 -1.22
C THR A 386 -5.23 13.28 -0.45
N CYS A 387 -3.98 12.92 -0.16
CA CYS A 387 -3.17 13.64 0.84
C CYS A 387 -1.96 14.42 0.30
N LEU A 388 -1.53 14.20 -0.94
CA LEU A 388 -0.33 14.85 -1.48
C LEU A 388 -0.66 16.11 -2.26
N GLU A 389 0.37 16.92 -2.49
CA GLU A 389 0.34 17.98 -3.49
C GLU A 389 0.69 17.40 -4.86
N TYR A 390 0.20 18.05 -5.92
CA TYR A 390 0.40 17.59 -7.31
C TYR A 390 1.87 17.32 -7.63
N GLN A 391 2.79 18.15 -7.13
CA GLN A 391 4.23 17.99 -7.41
C GLN A 391 4.80 16.68 -6.84
N ASP A 392 4.41 16.31 -5.62
CA ASP A 392 4.87 15.06 -5.00
C ASP A 392 4.28 13.86 -5.75
N PHE A 393 2.98 13.92 -6.08
CA PHE A 393 2.29 12.88 -6.83
C PHE A 393 2.88 12.70 -8.25
N TRP A 394 3.12 13.81 -8.96
CA TRP A 394 3.78 13.81 -10.27
C TRP A 394 5.19 13.22 -10.18
N ARG A 395 5.97 13.55 -9.16
CA ARG A 395 7.31 12.98 -9.01
C ARG A 395 7.26 11.47 -8.79
N MET A 396 6.31 10.98 -7.99
CA MET A 396 6.12 9.56 -7.77
C MET A 396 5.70 8.82 -9.05
N PHE A 397 4.60 9.22 -9.68
CA PHE A 397 4.00 8.46 -10.78
C PHE A 397 4.27 9.06 -12.16
N GLY A 398 4.35 10.38 -12.34
CA GLY A 398 4.79 10.96 -13.61
C GLY A 398 6.26 10.70 -13.91
N ALA A 399 7.16 11.19 -13.04
CA ALA A 399 8.61 11.06 -13.21
C ALA A 399 9.15 9.69 -12.79
N GLY A 400 8.40 8.90 -12.00
CA GLY A 400 8.85 7.61 -11.50
C GLY A 400 9.97 7.71 -10.45
N PHE A 401 10.17 8.87 -9.81
CA PHE A 401 11.28 9.09 -8.88
C PHE A 401 10.93 10.09 -7.78
N HIS A 402 11.11 9.69 -6.52
CA HIS A 402 10.87 10.55 -5.38
C HIS A 402 11.86 10.31 -4.21
N PRO A 403 12.86 11.18 -4.01
CA PRO A 403 13.94 10.99 -3.02
C PRO A 403 13.47 11.04 -1.56
N LYS A 404 12.25 11.51 -1.31
CA LYS A 404 11.65 11.57 0.02
C LYS A 404 10.42 10.66 0.17
N PHE A 405 10.26 9.63 -0.69
CA PHE A 405 9.07 8.76 -0.65
C PHE A 405 8.84 8.16 0.74
N SER A 406 9.89 7.61 1.38
CA SER A 406 9.77 7.07 2.73
C SER A 406 9.32 8.10 3.78
N THR A 407 9.60 9.38 3.57
CA THR A 407 9.14 10.45 4.47
C THR A 407 7.67 10.73 4.25
N LEU A 408 7.24 10.92 3.00
CA LEU A 408 5.83 11.08 2.64
C LEU A 408 4.99 9.88 3.10
N LEU A 409 5.51 8.67 2.96
CA LEU A 409 4.86 7.44 3.36
C LEU A 409 4.48 7.45 4.85
N HIS A 410 5.37 7.93 5.72
CA HIS A 410 5.15 7.95 7.17
C HIS A 410 4.43 9.22 7.67
N GLU A 411 4.61 10.36 7.01
CA GLU A 411 4.12 11.66 7.51
C GLU A 411 2.80 12.12 6.88
N LYS A 412 2.45 11.61 5.69
CA LYS A 412 1.24 12.02 4.95
C LYS A 412 0.37 10.85 4.50
N ILE A 413 0.97 9.82 3.92
CA ILE A 413 0.22 8.75 3.22
C ILE A 413 -0.29 7.68 4.19
N SER A 414 0.43 7.38 5.28
CA SER A 414 0.10 6.26 6.18
C SER A 414 -1.32 6.24 6.75
N PRO A 415 -1.97 7.37 7.10
CA PRO A 415 -3.34 7.36 7.63
C PRO A 415 -4.39 6.84 6.63
N HIS A 416 -4.12 6.95 5.33
CA HIS A 416 -5.06 6.58 4.25
C HIS A 416 -4.80 5.19 3.66
N LEU A 417 -3.67 4.56 3.97
CA LEU A 417 -3.41 3.18 3.55
C LEU A 417 -4.04 2.19 4.52
N SER A 418 -4.25 0.96 4.08
CA SER A 418 -4.39 -0.22 4.93
C SER A 418 -3.07 -0.55 5.60
N SER A 419 -3.12 -1.33 6.70
CA SER A 419 -1.89 -1.82 7.34
C SER A 419 -1.09 -2.74 6.40
N TYR A 420 -1.76 -3.47 5.50
CA TYR A 420 -1.13 -4.32 4.49
C TYR A 420 -0.33 -3.52 3.46
N ALA A 421 -0.98 -2.54 2.81
CA ALA A 421 -0.30 -1.69 1.82
C ALA A 421 0.82 -0.88 2.47
N PHE A 422 0.60 -0.34 3.68
CA PHE A 422 1.63 0.37 4.41
C PHE A 422 2.86 -0.51 4.70
N GLN A 423 2.66 -1.76 5.16
CA GLN A 423 3.75 -2.70 5.37
C GLN A 423 4.50 -2.99 4.06
N TYR A 424 3.78 -3.25 2.96
CA TYR A 424 4.38 -3.49 1.65
C TYR A 424 5.25 -2.32 1.19
N TRP A 425 4.73 -1.10 1.21
CA TRP A 425 5.45 0.10 0.75
C TRP A 425 6.57 0.53 1.70
N SER A 426 6.45 0.27 3.00
CA SER A 426 7.53 0.54 3.95
C SER A 426 8.70 -0.43 3.78
N HIS A 427 8.46 -1.67 3.34
CA HIS A 427 9.54 -2.61 2.97
C HIS A 427 10.10 -2.33 1.56
N ASN A 428 9.29 -1.79 0.66
CA ASN A 428 9.65 -1.47 -0.72
C ASN A 428 9.82 0.05 -0.94
N SER A 429 10.34 0.77 0.05
CA SER A 429 10.46 2.22 -0.02
C SER A 429 11.43 2.71 -1.10
N ASN A 430 12.33 1.83 -1.55
CA ASN A 430 13.30 2.09 -2.60
C ASN A 430 12.72 2.04 -4.03
N ARG A 431 11.45 1.67 -4.21
CA ARG A 431 10.84 1.58 -5.56
C ARG A 431 10.81 2.92 -6.29
N PHE A 432 10.88 4.03 -5.56
CA PHE A 432 10.95 5.38 -6.12
C PHE A 432 12.36 5.97 -6.08
N ASP A 433 13.42 5.20 -5.77
CA ASP A 433 14.81 5.68 -5.76
C ASP A 433 15.42 5.72 -7.16
N HIS A 434 15.06 4.77 -8.04
CA HIS A 434 15.62 4.65 -9.39
C HIS A 434 14.58 4.13 -10.38
N LYS A 435 13.73 5.03 -10.91
CA LYS A 435 12.70 4.77 -11.93
C LYS A 435 11.71 3.67 -11.55
N PHE A 436 10.59 4.07 -10.96
CA PHE A 436 9.46 3.24 -10.56
C PHE A 436 9.05 2.20 -11.62
N TYR A 437 8.99 2.61 -12.89
CA TYR A 437 8.58 1.75 -14.00
C TYR A 437 9.56 0.62 -14.33
N LYS A 438 10.79 0.64 -13.81
CA LYS A 438 11.74 -0.48 -13.89
C LYS A 438 11.55 -1.51 -12.78
N THR A 439 10.50 -1.38 -11.97
CA THR A 439 10.22 -2.28 -10.86
C THR A 439 8.98 -3.13 -11.13
N GLY A 440 8.65 -4.08 -10.22
CA GLY A 440 7.69 -5.14 -10.53
C GLY A 440 8.23 -6.15 -11.54
N TYR A 441 7.38 -7.07 -12.03
CA TYR A 441 7.82 -8.09 -12.99
C TYR A 441 8.04 -7.50 -14.40
N SER A 442 7.12 -6.64 -14.87
CA SER A 442 7.25 -5.93 -16.15
C SER A 442 8.47 -5.00 -16.24
N GLY A 443 8.98 -4.52 -15.10
CA GLY A 443 10.20 -3.71 -15.04
C GLY A 443 11.46 -4.42 -15.57
N LEU A 444 11.49 -5.76 -15.54
CA LEU A 444 12.57 -6.54 -16.14
C LEU A 444 12.59 -6.37 -17.66
N ALA A 445 11.42 -6.44 -18.32
CA ALA A 445 11.32 -6.23 -19.76
C ALA A 445 11.78 -4.82 -20.16
N LEU A 446 11.38 -3.78 -19.41
CA LEU A 446 11.83 -2.42 -19.67
C LEU A 446 13.34 -2.23 -19.44
N SER A 447 13.91 -2.96 -18.49
CA SER A 447 15.35 -2.96 -18.24
C SER A 447 16.14 -3.62 -19.38
N ILE A 448 15.62 -4.72 -19.93
CA ILE A 448 16.20 -5.41 -21.09
C ILE A 448 16.08 -4.53 -22.35
N LEU A 449 14.92 -3.90 -22.56
CA LEU A 449 14.69 -2.99 -23.69
C LEU A 449 15.67 -1.79 -23.66
N GLU A 450 15.84 -1.14 -22.50
CA GLU A 450 16.80 -0.06 -22.36
C GLU A 450 18.22 -0.53 -22.68
N TRP A 451 18.67 -1.64 -22.07
CA TRP A 451 19.98 -2.21 -22.35
C TRP A 451 20.18 -2.48 -23.84
N TRP A 452 19.17 -3.05 -24.51
CA TRP A 452 19.20 -3.32 -25.95
C TRP A 452 19.32 -2.04 -26.78
N ILE A 453 18.53 -1.01 -26.48
CA ILE A 453 18.58 0.30 -27.14
C ILE A 453 19.98 0.91 -27.03
N ARG A 454 20.60 0.86 -25.84
CA ARG A 454 21.96 1.37 -25.63
C ARG A 454 22.98 0.59 -26.45
N MET A 455 22.88 -0.73 -26.44
CA MET A 455 23.81 -1.62 -27.14
C MET A 455 23.76 -1.44 -28.66
N GLN A 456 22.58 -1.17 -29.22
CA GLN A 456 22.40 -0.88 -30.65
C GLN A 456 22.70 0.59 -31.03
N GLY A 457 23.08 1.45 -30.07
CA GLY A 457 23.33 2.87 -30.32
C GLY A 457 22.08 3.65 -30.76
N LEU A 458 20.89 3.23 -30.34
CA LEU A 458 19.61 3.80 -30.78
C LEU A 458 19.08 4.91 -29.87
N GLU A 459 19.85 5.35 -28.87
CA GLU A 459 19.40 6.36 -27.90
C GLU A 459 18.94 7.65 -28.58
N ASP A 460 19.71 8.17 -29.54
CA ASP A 460 19.36 9.39 -30.28
C ASP A 460 18.12 9.18 -31.15
N ALA A 461 18.00 8.02 -31.80
CA ALA A 461 16.82 7.69 -32.60
C ALA A 461 15.56 7.63 -31.74
N VAL A 462 15.64 6.99 -30.56
CA VAL A 462 14.53 6.95 -29.59
C VAL A 462 14.18 8.35 -29.11
N ASN A 463 15.17 9.17 -28.75
CA ASN A 463 14.95 10.55 -28.31
C ASN A 463 14.29 11.41 -29.39
N ASN A 464 14.74 11.30 -30.64
CA ASN A 464 14.14 12.01 -31.77
C ASN A 464 12.72 11.52 -32.04
N MET A 465 12.47 10.21 -31.97
CA MET A 465 11.14 9.65 -32.20
C MET A 465 10.12 10.14 -31.15
N VAL A 466 10.48 10.13 -29.86
CA VAL A 466 9.57 10.57 -28.78
C VAL A 466 9.38 12.09 -28.73
N SER A 467 10.27 12.87 -29.36
CA SER A 467 10.22 14.34 -29.37
C SER A 467 9.78 14.93 -30.71
N SER A 468 9.53 14.08 -31.71
CA SER A 468 9.05 14.45 -33.04
C SER A 468 7.79 15.32 -32.98
N ASN A 469 7.70 16.27 -33.90
CA ASN A 469 6.53 17.14 -34.05
C ASN A 469 5.54 16.65 -35.11
N THR A 470 5.93 15.68 -35.94
CA THR A 470 5.12 15.18 -37.06
C THR A 470 5.09 13.66 -37.08
N ILE A 471 3.97 13.10 -37.55
CA ILE A 471 3.80 11.66 -37.68
C ILE A 471 4.76 11.13 -38.75
N GLU A 472 4.98 11.89 -39.82
CA GLU A 472 5.87 11.55 -40.91
C GLU A 472 7.31 11.36 -40.44
N GLU A 473 7.84 12.28 -39.63
CA GLU A 473 9.18 12.17 -39.04
C GLU A 473 9.25 11.01 -38.04
N GLN A 474 8.25 10.86 -37.17
CA GLN A 474 8.19 9.77 -36.19
C GLN A 474 8.21 8.40 -36.87
N LYS A 475 7.38 8.24 -37.91
CA LYS A 475 7.31 7.03 -38.72
C LYS A 475 8.61 6.79 -39.49
N MET A 476 9.21 7.83 -40.07
CA MET A 476 10.49 7.72 -40.77
C MET A 476 11.60 7.21 -39.84
N ILE A 477 11.63 7.65 -38.58
CA ILE A 477 12.59 7.17 -37.58
C ILE A 477 12.31 5.70 -37.23
N TRP A 478 11.03 5.33 -37.04
CA TRP A 478 10.64 3.95 -36.82
C TRP A 478 11.15 3.03 -37.95
N ASP A 479 10.74 3.33 -39.19
CA ASP A 479 11.01 2.49 -40.36
C ASP A 479 12.52 2.32 -40.60
N ASN A 480 13.29 3.40 -40.47
CA ASN A 480 14.70 3.44 -40.87
C ASN A 480 15.69 3.08 -39.74
N LYS A 481 15.30 3.24 -38.46
CA LYS A 481 16.23 3.10 -37.32
C LYS A 481 15.77 2.08 -36.29
N ILE A 482 14.52 2.18 -35.81
CA ILE A 482 14.05 1.38 -34.67
C ILE A 482 13.59 0.00 -35.11
N ARG A 483 12.73 -0.08 -36.13
CA ARG A 483 12.16 -1.32 -36.65
C ARG A 483 13.23 -2.36 -37.03
N PRO A 484 14.30 -2.02 -37.78
CA PRO A 484 15.31 -3.01 -38.17
C PRO A 484 16.02 -3.67 -36.97
N ALA A 485 16.16 -2.95 -35.87
CA ALA A 485 16.80 -3.49 -34.66
C ALA A 485 15.85 -4.39 -33.86
N ILE A 486 14.57 -4.01 -33.72
CA ILE A 486 13.56 -4.81 -33.01
C ILE A 486 13.32 -6.14 -33.73
N PHE A 487 13.22 -6.13 -35.07
CA PHE A 487 12.97 -7.34 -35.85
C PHE A 487 14.25 -8.06 -36.29
N SER A 488 15.36 -7.84 -35.58
CA SER A 488 16.60 -8.58 -35.83
C SER A 488 16.42 -10.08 -35.50
N PRO A 489 17.11 -11.00 -36.22
CA PRO A 489 16.97 -12.45 -36.00
C PRO A 489 17.25 -12.90 -34.56
N MET A 490 18.08 -12.15 -33.82
CA MET A 490 18.38 -12.43 -32.42
C MET A 490 17.17 -12.17 -31.51
N ILE A 491 16.50 -11.03 -31.69
CA ILE A 491 15.33 -10.66 -30.90
C ILE A 491 14.13 -11.55 -31.23
N GLN A 492 13.98 -11.94 -32.50
CA GLN A 492 12.97 -12.93 -32.90
C GLN A 492 13.12 -14.24 -32.11
N LYS A 493 14.34 -14.75 -31.92
CA LYS A 493 14.55 -15.97 -31.10
C LYS A 493 14.15 -15.80 -29.64
N VAL A 494 14.28 -14.59 -29.08
CA VAL A 494 13.85 -14.28 -27.71
C VAL A 494 12.34 -14.24 -27.60
N LEU A 495 11.65 -13.60 -28.55
CA LEU A 495 10.20 -13.43 -28.55
C LEU A 495 9.44 -14.73 -28.86
N HIS A 496 10.07 -15.69 -29.56
CA HIS A 496 9.52 -17.03 -29.74
C HIS A 496 9.68 -17.93 -28.51
N ASN A 497 10.36 -17.48 -27.43
CA ASN A 497 10.60 -18.29 -26.24
C ASN A 497 9.43 -18.13 -25.23
N PRO A 498 8.62 -19.18 -24.97
CA PRO A 498 7.48 -19.09 -24.05
C PRO A 498 7.87 -18.74 -22.61
N MET A 499 9.07 -19.16 -22.17
CA MET A 499 9.58 -18.81 -20.84
C MET A 499 9.90 -17.32 -20.74
N PHE A 500 10.36 -16.69 -21.82
CA PHE A 500 10.57 -15.24 -21.84
C PHE A 500 9.23 -14.49 -21.85
N MET A 501 8.30 -14.92 -22.70
CA MET A 501 6.95 -14.34 -22.79
C MET A 501 6.22 -14.36 -21.43
N TRP A 502 6.27 -15.48 -20.71
CA TRP A 502 5.68 -15.57 -19.37
C TRP A 502 6.45 -14.75 -18.33
N ASN A 503 7.76 -14.98 -18.17
CA ASN A 503 8.50 -14.39 -17.04
C ASN A 503 8.78 -12.89 -17.20
N ALA A 504 8.86 -12.37 -18.43
CA ALA A 504 9.17 -10.96 -18.69
C ALA A 504 7.93 -10.14 -19.09
N LEU A 505 7.01 -10.74 -19.84
CA LEU A 505 5.85 -10.03 -20.41
C LEU A 505 4.52 -10.47 -19.81
N GLY A 506 4.49 -11.49 -18.94
CA GLY A 506 3.27 -11.95 -18.29
C GLY A 506 2.27 -12.64 -19.21
N VAL A 507 2.71 -13.13 -20.39
CA VAL A 507 1.85 -13.74 -21.42
C VAL A 507 1.79 -15.27 -21.21
N PRO A 508 0.64 -15.84 -20.83
CA PRO A 508 0.49 -17.29 -20.69
C PRO A 508 0.48 -18.02 -22.05
N ILE A 509 0.78 -19.33 -22.02
CA ILE A 509 0.84 -20.15 -23.23
C ILE A 509 -0.50 -20.23 -23.97
N ASN A 510 -1.62 -20.26 -23.23
CA ASN A 510 -2.95 -20.31 -23.82
C ASN A 510 -3.27 -19.01 -24.60
N GLN A 511 -2.91 -17.86 -24.04
CA GLN A 511 -3.03 -16.58 -24.74
C GLN A 511 -2.14 -16.54 -25.98
N MET A 512 -0.92 -17.07 -25.89
CA MET A 512 -0.03 -17.17 -27.05
C MET A 512 -0.66 -18.03 -28.15
N ASN A 513 -1.27 -19.16 -27.79
CA ASN A 513 -1.95 -20.04 -28.73
C ASN A 513 -3.14 -19.37 -29.44
N MET A 514 -3.81 -18.39 -28.81
CA MET A 514 -4.91 -17.63 -29.44
C MET A 514 -4.46 -17.00 -30.76
N PHE A 515 -3.34 -16.29 -30.77
CA PHE A 515 -2.85 -15.66 -31.98
C PHE A 515 -2.04 -16.61 -32.87
N LEU A 516 -1.36 -17.61 -32.30
CA LEU A 516 -0.60 -18.60 -33.10
C LEU A 516 -1.50 -19.48 -33.97
N ASN A 517 -2.77 -19.62 -33.62
CA ASN A 517 -3.77 -20.27 -34.46
C ASN A 517 -4.17 -19.43 -35.69
N GLU A 518 -3.88 -18.12 -35.69
CA GLU A 518 -4.31 -17.18 -36.73
C GLU A 518 -3.13 -16.64 -37.56
N CYS A 519 -1.95 -16.48 -36.95
CA CYS A 519 -0.76 -15.93 -37.59
C CYS A 519 0.54 -16.38 -36.89
N THR A 520 1.69 -16.09 -37.49
CA THR A 520 2.98 -16.31 -36.84
C THR A 520 3.24 -15.28 -35.73
N CYS A 521 4.12 -15.61 -34.77
CA CYS A 521 4.53 -14.66 -33.74
C CYS A 521 5.17 -13.39 -34.33
N GLN A 522 5.94 -13.53 -35.43
CA GLN A 522 6.48 -12.37 -36.14
C GLN A 522 5.35 -11.47 -36.68
N GLU A 523 4.40 -12.03 -37.43
CA GLU A 523 3.27 -11.27 -37.97
C GLU A 523 2.44 -10.62 -36.86
N TYR A 524 2.23 -11.31 -35.73
CA TYR A 524 1.53 -10.73 -34.59
C TYR A 524 2.22 -9.46 -34.08
N ILE A 525 3.55 -9.52 -33.90
CA ILE A 525 4.34 -8.41 -33.37
C ILE A 525 4.44 -7.26 -34.39
N GLU A 526 4.59 -7.58 -35.68
CA GLU A 526 4.55 -6.57 -36.77
C GLU A 526 3.20 -5.87 -36.80
N ASN A 527 2.09 -6.62 -36.75
CA ASN A 527 0.74 -6.07 -36.72
C ASN A 527 0.43 -5.27 -35.45
N THR A 528 1.08 -5.60 -34.33
CA THR A 528 1.01 -4.83 -33.08
C THR A 528 1.77 -3.50 -33.20
N LEU A 529 3.03 -3.54 -33.64
CA LEU A 529 3.96 -2.40 -33.49
C LEU A 529 4.03 -1.48 -34.71
N ASP A 530 4.03 -2.00 -35.94
CA ASP A 530 4.24 -1.18 -37.14
C ASP A 530 3.19 -0.06 -37.34
N PRO A 531 1.91 -0.23 -36.96
CA PRO A 531 0.92 0.85 -37.08
C PRO A 531 1.09 1.97 -36.04
N ILE A 532 1.69 1.69 -34.88
CA ILE A 532 1.73 2.61 -33.72
C ILE A 532 2.39 3.96 -34.02
N PRO A 533 3.58 4.02 -34.65
CA PRO A 533 4.23 5.29 -34.99
C PRO A 533 3.42 6.16 -35.95
N SER A 534 2.45 5.58 -36.66
CA SER A 534 1.57 6.32 -37.58
C SER A 534 0.22 6.70 -36.96
N TYR A 535 -0.12 6.15 -35.78
CA TYR A 535 -1.43 6.34 -35.15
C TYR A 535 -1.54 7.67 -34.40
N SER A 536 -0.57 7.96 -33.53
CA SER A 536 -0.46 9.29 -32.89
C SER A 536 0.96 9.61 -32.40
N LEU A 537 1.18 10.88 -32.03
CA LEU A 537 2.50 11.38 -31.62
C LEU A 537 2.86 10.91 -30.20
N PHE A 538 4.08 10.38 -30.05
CA PHE A 538 4.65 9.95 -28.76
C PHE A 538 4.85 11.13 -27.81
N LYS A 539 5.11 12.30 -28.40
CA LYS A 539 5.34 13.56 -27.68
C LYS A 539 4.18 14.00 -26.80
N ASN A 540 2.94 13.78 -27.22
CA ASN A 540 1.76 14.37 -26.56
C ASN A 540 0.47 13.54 -26.56
N ASP A 541 0.45 12.33 -27.10
CA ASP A 541 -0.76 11.48 -27.09
C ASP A 541 -0.46 10.00 -26.81
N GLN A 542 0.70 9.49 -27.26
CA GLN A 542 1.13 8.10 -27.15
C GLN A 542 1.98 7.82 -25.91
N TYR A 543 1.36 7.94 -24.73
CA TYR A 543 2.08 7.80 -23.47
C TYR A 543 2.48 6.35 -23.14
N PHE A 544 1.81 5.34 -23.72
CA PHE A 544 2.10 3.92 -23.46
C PHE A 544 3.51 3.55 -23.91
N TYR A 545 3.82 3.78 -25.19
CA TYR A 545 5.13 3.50 -25.75
C TYR A 545 6.18 4.55 -25.36
N TYR A 546 5.77 5.81 -25.15
CA TYR A 546 6.65 6.81 -24.53
C TYR A 546 7.17 6.30 -23.18
N LEU A 547 6.29 5.78 -22.32
CA LEU A 547 6.67 5.23 -21.02
C LEU A 547 7.64 4.06 -21.17
N CYS A 548 7.42 3.13 -22.09
CA CYS A 548 8.34 2.00 -22.27
C CYS A 548 9.75 2.45 -22.68
N LEU A 549 9.84 3.48 -23.54
CA LEU A 549 11.10 3.99 -24.06
C LEU A 549 11.83 4.92 -23.08
N LYS A 550 11.09 5.76 -22.34
CA LYS A 550 11.65 6.78 -21.45
C LYS A 550 11.63 6.40 -19.97
N GLN A 551 10.84 5.40 -19.61
CA GLN A 551 10.64 4.88 -18.24
C GLN A 551 10.14 5.95 -17.26
N CYS A 552 9.45 6.94 -17.81
CA CYS A 552 8.70 7.98 -17.13
C CYS A 552 7.67 8.55 -18.12
N TYR A 553 6.71 9.31 -17.63
CA TYR A 553 5.81 10.10 -18.44
C TYR A 553 6.35 11.52 -18.67
N SER A 554 5.81 12.21 -19.68
CA SER A 554 6.00 13.64 -19.85
C SER A 554 4.71 14.40 -19.48
N PRO A 555 4.78 15.67 -19.07
CA PRO A 555 3.57 16.46 -18.76
C PRO A 555 2.58 16.54 -19.92
N THR A 556 3.04 16.39 -21.16
CA THR A 556 2.22 16.41 -22.36
C THR A 556 1.77 15.02 -22.83
N SER A 557 2.45 13.95 -22.41
CA SER A 557 2.16 12.56 -22.78
C SER A 557 2.10 11.71 -21.51
N CYS A 558 0.94 11.75 -20.86
CA CYS A 558 0.61 10.98 -19.67
C CYS A 558 -0.89 10.66 -19.61
N PRO A 559 -1.30 9.66 -18.81
CA PRO A 559 -2.70 9.49 -18.41
C PRO A 559 -3.29 10.78 -17.84
N SER A 560 -4.57 11.04 -18.10
CA SER A 560 -5.27 12.25 -17.65
C SER A 560 -5.25 12.39 -16.12
N TYR A 561 -5.31 11.28 -15.37
CA TYR A 561 -5.24 11.31 -13.90
C TYR A 561 -3.88 11.82 -13.37
N LEU A 562 -2.81 11.79 -14.18
CA LEU A 562 -1.50 12.36 -13.85
C LEU A 562 -1.37 13.83 -14.24
N THR A 563 -2.30 14.39 -15.03
CA THR A 563 -2.31 15.82 -15.31
C THR A 563 -2.68 16.61 -14.06
N LYS A 564 -2.26 17.88 -13.98
CA LYS A 564 -2.60 18.75 -12.85
C LYS A 564 -4.12 18.91 -12.68
N GLU A 565 -4.83 19.02 -13.79
CA GLU A 565 -6.29 19.16 -13.83
C GLU A 565 -6.97 17.88 -13.34
N GLY A 566 -6.59 16.72 -13.89
CA GLY A 566 -7.16 15.43 -13.49
C GLY A 566 -6.86 15.08 -12.03
N PHE A 567 -5.63 15.34 -11.56
CA PHE A 567 -5.25 15.17 -10.16
C PHE A 567 -6.12 16.02 -9.23
N ASN A 568 -6.26 17.33 -9.53
CA ASN A 568 -7.04 18.24 -8.71
C ASN A 568 -8.52 17.87 -8.69
N PHE A 569 -9.06 17.44 -9.83
CA PHE A 569 -10.44 16.97 -9.92
C PHE A 569 -10.67 15.75 -9.02
N LEU A 570 -9.86 14.69 -9.18
CA LEU A 570 -9.97 13.48 -8.38
C LEU A 570 -9.81 13.75 -6.88
N LYS A 571 -8.92 14.69 -6.50
CA LYS A 571 -8.70 15.09 -5.11
C LYS A 571 -9.92 15.80 -4.49
N THR A 572 -10.72 16.52 -5.27
CA THR A 572 -11.74 17.44 -4.75
C THR A 572 -13.19 16.99 -5.01
N SER A 573 -13.43 16.11 -5.98
CA SER A 573 -14.79 15.71 -6.37
C SER A 573 -15.46 14.70 -5.44
N GLY A 574 -14.71 14.05 -4.56
CA GLY A 574 -15.21 12.94 -3.72
C GLY A 574 -15.32 11.60 -4.44
N VAL A 575 -15.03 11.54 -5.75
CA VAL A 575 -15.19 10.32 -6.57
C VAL A 575 -14.33 9.14 -6.12
N LEU A 576 -13.26 9.39 -5.36
CA LEU A 576 -12.42 8.31 -4.82
C LEU A 576 -13.18 7.41 -3.83
N ASP A 577 -14.28 7.89 -3.21
CA ASP A 577 -15.10 7.08 -2.30
C ASP A 577 -15.93 6.01 -3.06
N ALA A 578 -16.00 6.10 -4.40
CA ALA A 578 -16.59 5.09 -5.27
C ALA A 578 -15.77 3.79 -5.35
N PHE A 579 -14.48 3.78 -4.97
CA PHE A 579 -13.62 2.60 -5.14
C PHE A 579 -13.84 1.52 -4.07
N ARG A 580 -13.86 0.26 -4.50
CA ARG A 580 -13.82 -0.95 -3.66
C ARG A 580 -12.85 -1.98 -4.25
N LEU A 581 -11.81 -2.34 -3.51
CA LEU A 581 -10.73 -3.25 -3.93
C LEU A 581 -10.94 -4.63 -3.31
N HIS A 582 -11.06 -5.64 -4.17
CA HIS A 582 -11.23 -7.05 -3.84
C HIS A 582 -9.91 -7.78 -4.06
N THR A 583 -9.43 -8.49 -3.04
CA THR A 583 -8.18 -9.28 -3.14
C THR A 583 -8.51 -10.76 -3.19
N GLU A 584 -9.00 -11.21 -4.34
CA GLU A 584 -9.52 -12.57 -4.57
C GLU A 584 -9.61 -12.85 -6.08
N SER A 585 -10.10 -14.03 -6.49
CA SER A 585 -10.35 -14.33 -7.90
C SER A 585 -11.63 -13.63 -8.40
N ILE A 586 -11.76 -13.48 -9.72
CA ILE A 586 -12.96 -12.90 -10.34
C ILE A 586 -14.20 -13.70 -9.94
N LEU A 587 -14.14 -15.03 -10.04
CA LEU A 587 -15.23 -15.92 -9.66
C LEU A 587 -15.73 -15.70 -8.23
N GLU A 588 -14.83 -15.65 -7.24
CA GLU A 588 -15.23 -15.49 -5.83
C GLU A 588 -15.80 -14.10 -5.57
N ALA A 589 -15.22 -13.06 -6.18
CA ALA A 589 -15.73 -11.70 -6.05
C ALA A 589 -17.16 -11.60 -6.60
N LEU A 590 -17.42 -12.19 -7.79
CA LEU A 590 -18.76 -12.21 -8.38
C LEU A 590 -19.75 -12.99 -7.51
N ARG A 591 -19.36 -14.15 -6.94
CA ARG A 591 -20.19 -14.95 -6.03
C ARG A 591 -20.61 -14.19 -4.78
N SER A 592 -19.77 -13.27 -4.30
CA SER A 592 -20.07 -12.45 -3.12
C SER A 592 -21.10 -11.34 -3.38
N MET A 593 -21.33 -11.00 -4.66
CA MET A 593 -22.20 -9.90 -5.08
C MET A 593 -23.64 -10.36 -5.29
N SER A 594 -24.58 -9.45 -5.03
CA SER A 594 -26.01 -9.68 -5.26
C SER A 594 -26.35 -9.77 -6.75
N SER A 595 -27.47 -10.41 -7.05
CA SER A 595 -27.95 -10.55 -8.43
C SER A 595 -28.45 -9.21 -9.00
N ASN A 596 -28.22 -8.96 -10.29
CA ASN A 596 -28.60 -7.72 -10.98
C ASN A 596 -28.05 -6.42 -10.36
N TYR A 597 -26.88 -6.48 -9.74
CA TYR A 597 -26.21 -5.36 -9.09
C TYR A 597 -25.24 -4.60 -10.02
N LEU A 598 -24.52 -5.31 -10.88
CA LEU A 598 -23.52 -4.70 -11.76
C LEU A 598 -24.15 -4.21 -13.06
N THR A 599 -23.62 -3.11 -13.59
CA THR A 599 -24.06 -2.55 -14.89
C THR A 599 -23.04 -2.80 -16.00
N ARG A 600 -21.74 -2.79 -15.67
CA ARG A 600 -20.63 -3.02 -16.60
C ARG A 600 -19.53 -3.87 -15.96
N LEU A 601 -19.03 -4.86 -16.69
CA LEU A 601 -17.84 -5.63 -16.33
C LEU A 601 -16.76 -5.41 -17.39
N VAL A 602 -15.53 -5.07 -16.99
CA VAL A 602 -14.35 -5.01 -17.86
C VAL A 602 -13.36 -6.05 -17.37
N VAL A 603 -13.29 -7.16 -18.09
CA VAL A 603 -12.52 -8.33 -17.67
C VAL A 603 -11.21 -8.49 -18.46
N MET A 604 -10.80 -7.46 -19.20
CA MET A 604 -9.54 -7.43 -19.94
C MET A 604 -9.33 -8.69 -20.80
N ASP A 605 -8.11 -9.23 -20.84
CA ASP A 605 -7.67 -10.40 -21.59
C ASP A 605 -7.57 -11.68 -20.75
N HIS A 606 -8.03 -11.67 -19.49
CA HIS A 606 -7.83 -12.81 -18.58
C HIS A 606 -8.44 -14.12 -19.11
N MET A 607 -9.50 -14.04 -19.91
CA MET A 607 -10.15 -15.22 -20.49
C MET A 607 -9.25 -15.96 -21.49
N ASP A 608 -8.27 -15.28 -22.10
CA ASP A 608 -7.26 -15.90 -22.95
C ASP A 608 -6.34 -16.87 -22.18
N TRP A 609 -6.35 -16.81 -20.84
CA TRP A 609 -5.45 -17.61 -20.00
C TRP A 609 -5.99 -19.04 -19.80
N PHE A 610 -7.29 -19.27 -20.02
CA PHE A 610 -7.93 -20.56 -19.82
C PHE A 610 -7.61 -21.56 -20.95
N ASP A 611 -7.53 -22.83 -20.58
CA ASP A 611 -7.39 -23.92 -21.54
C ASP A 611 -8.76 -24.21 -22.19
N PRO A 612 -8.88 -24.16 -23.53
CA PRO A 612 -10.13 -24.48 -24.23
C PRO A 612 -10.61 -25.93 -24.03
N ASN A 613 -9.79 -26.81 -23.44
CA ASN A 613 -10.18 -28.18 -23.07
C ASN A 613 -10.56 -28.34 -21.59
N ALA A 614 -10.32 -27.32 -20.75
CA ALA A 614 -10.57 -27.34 -19.30
C ALA A 614 -11.13 -26.00 -18.81
N TYR A 615 -12.24 -25.55 -19.41
CA TYR A 615 -12.82 -24.22 -19.23
C TYR A 615 -13.93 -24.13 -18.17
N GLN A 616 -14.13 -25.15 -17.33
CA GLN A 616 -15.27 -25.20 -16.40
C GLN A 616 -15.28 -24.03 -15.40
N GLU A 617 -14.10 -23.56 -14.99
CA GLU A 617 -13.97 -22.39 -14.13
C GLU A 617 -14.42 -21.11 -14.86
N LEU A 618 -13.97 -20.88 -16.10
CA LEU A 618 -14.43 -19.75 -16.92
C LEU A 618 -15.94 -19.82 -17.21
N GLU A 619 -16.47 -21.01 -17.44
CA GLU A 619 -17.90 -21.22 -17.63
C GLU A 619 -18.70 -20.81 -16.39
N ASN A 620 -18.22 -21.18 -15.18
CA ASN A 620 -18.81 -20.73 -13.93
C ASN A 620 -18.70 -19.21 -13.76
N GLU A 621 -17.57 -18.61 -14.17
CA GLU A 621 -17.43 -17.15 -14.17
C GLU A 621 -18.47 -16.48 -15.05
N ILE A 622 -18.70 -16.94 -16.29
CA ILE A 622 -19.72 -16.39 -17.19
C ILE A 622 -21.14 -16.53 -16.61
N ILE A 623 -21.44 -17.64 -15.94
CA ILE A 623 -22.73 -17.85 -15.25
C ILE A 623 -22.91 -16.81 -14.14
N GLU A 624 -21.87 -16.60 -13.32
CA GLU A 624 -21.92 -15.61 -12.24
C GLU A 624 -21.98 -14.18 -12.79
N MET A 625 -21.25 -13.86 -13.87
CA MET A 625 -21.37 -12.59 -14.59
C MET A 625 -22.82 -12.33 -15.02
N LYS A 626 -23.50 -13.33 -15.59
CA LYS A 626 -24.92 -13.21 -15.97
C LYS A 626 -25.81 -12.98 -14.76
N ARG A 627 -25.55 -13.65 -13.63
CA ARG A 627 -26.35 -13.50 -12.41
C ARG A 627 -26.24 -12.09 -11.84
N VAL A 628 -25.03 -11.55 -11.74
CA VAL A 628 -24.78 -10.24 -11.10
C VAL A 628 -25.08 -9.06 -12.02
N LEU A 629 -25.02 -9.23 -13.35
CA LEU A 629 -25.38 -8.16 -14.28
C LEU A 629 -26.88 -7.88 -14.27
N GLN A 630 -27.29 -6.61 -14.32
CA GLN A 630 -28.67 -6.25 -14.61
C GLN A 630 -29.04 -6.52 -16.09
N SER A 631 -30.34 -6.53 -16.41
CA SER A 631 -30.79 -6.56 -17.82
C SER A 631 -30.30 -5.30 -18.55
N GLY A 632 -29.80 -5.46 -19.77
CA GLY A 632 -29.05 -4.43 -20.51
C GLY A 632 -27.62 -4.20 -20.01
N GLY A 633 -27.19 -4.91 -18.96
CA GLY A 633 -25.81 -4.90 -18.46
C GLY A 633 -24.83 -5.57 -19.42
N GLN A 634 -23.57 -5.16 -19.38
CA GLN A 634 -22.59 -5.50 -20.43
C GLN A 634 -21.26 -6.01 -19.86
N VAL A 635 -20.65 -7.00 -20.52
CA VAL A 635 -19.29 -7.49 -20.26
C VAL A 635 -18.40 -7.12 -21.44
N TYR A 636 -17.19 -6.64 -21.15
CA TYR A 636 -16.19 -6.21 -22.13
C TYR A 636 -14.88 -6.97 -21.91
N TRP A 637 -14.28 -7.44 -22.99
CA TRP A 637 -13.00 -8.13 -22.96
C TRP A 637 -12.20 -7.88 -24.23
N ARG A 638 -10.89 -8.01 -24.10
CA ARG A 638 -9.93 -7.99 -25.20
C ARG A 638 -9.36 -9.37 -25.40
N SER A 639 -8.88 -9.67 -26.61
CA SER A 639 -8.23 -10.94 -26.89
C SER A 639 -7.05 -10.79 -27.84
N ALA A 640 -6.05 -11.63 -27.64
CA ALA A 640 -4.96 -11.81 -28.59
C ALA A 640 -5.42 -12.49 -29.89
N GLY A 641 -6.55 -13.21 -29.87
CA GLY A 641 -7.20 -13.73 -31.07
C GLY A 641 -8.17 -12.72 -31.68
N THR A 642 -8.40 -12.79 -32.99
CA THR A 642 -9.47 -12.04 -33.65
C THR A 642 -10.85 -12.65 -33.39
N LYS A 643 -10.90 -13.97 -33.12
CA LYS A 643 -12.14 -14.72 -32.82
C LYS A 643 -11.97 -15.63 -31.60
N PRO A 644 -12.08 -15.10 -30.38
CA PRO A 644 -11.90 -15.91 -29.18
C PRO A 644 -12.96 -17.01 -29.02
N TRP A 645 -12.54 -18.20 -28.60
CA TRP A 645 -13.39 -19.40 -28.51
C TRP A 645 -14.51 -19.26 -27.47
N TYR A 646 -14.27 -18.51 -26.39
CA TYR A 646 -15.24 -18.29 -25.31
C TYR A 646 -16.40 -17.36 -25.69
N ASN A 647 -16.38 -16.72 -26.87
CA ASN A 647 -17.56 -16.03 -27.43
C ASN A 647 -18.78 -16.97 -27.54
N SER A 648 -18.51 -18.24 -27.86
CA SER A 648 -19.54 -19.28 -27.93
C SER A 648 -20.15 -19.61 -26.56
N LEU A 649 -19.37 -19.49 -25.48
CA LEU A 649 -19.85 -19.69 -24.11
C LEU A 649 -20.79 -18.56 -23.68
N PHE A 650 -20.44 -17.30 -23.95
CA PHE A 650 -21.37 -16.18 -23.71
C PHE A 650 -22.70 -16.37 -24.44
N SER A 651 -22.64 -16.78 -25.72
CA SER A 651 -23.85 -17.07 -26.52
C SER A 651 -24.66 -18.25 -25.96
N LYS A 652 -23.99 -19.30 -25.46
CA LYS A 652 -24.62 -20.44 -24.78
C LYS A 652 -25.42 -20.00 -23.55
N TYR A 653 -24.95 -18.97 -22.85
CA TYR A 653 -25.65 -18.36 -21.72
C TYR A 653 -26.49 -17.14 -22.12
N GLU A 654 -26.98 -17.08 -23.36
CA GLU A 654 -27.95 -16.10 -23.87
C GLU A 654 -27.47 -14.64 -23.85
N PHE A 655 -26.16 -14.39 -23.78
CA PHE A 655 -25.65 -13.05 -24.05
C PHE A 655 -25.68 -12.77 -25.56
N VAL A 656 -25.95 -11.52 -25.92
CA VAL A 656 -25.74 -11.02 -27.28
C VAL A 656 -24.29 -10.56 -27.40
N VAL A 657 -23.49 -11.33 -28.15
CA VAL A 657 -22.06 -11.05 -28.34
C VAL A 657 -21.83 -10.29 -29.63
N GLU A 658 -21.06 -9.21 -29.56
CA GLU A 658 -20.69 -8.40 -30.72
C GLU A 658 -19.20 -8.02 -30.70
N PRO A 659 -18.51 -8.07 -31.86
CA PRO A 659 -17.19 -7.49 -31.99
C PRO A 659 -17.31 -5.96 -32.06
N LEU A 660 -16.61 -5.26 -31.16
CA LEU A 660 -16.51 -3.80 -31.20
C LEU A 660 -15.36 -3.36 -32.10
N SER A 661 -14.23 -4.09 -32.05
CA SER A 661 -13.09 -3.85 -32.92
C SER A 661 -12.33 -5.13 -33.21
N ILE A 662 -11.86 -5.28 -34.45
CA ILE A 662 -11.01 -6.40 -34.88
C ILE A 662 -9.84 -5.82 -35.67
N ARG A 663 -8.63 -6.15 -35.22
CA ARG A 663 -7.39 -5.69 -35.83
C ARG A 663 -7.23 -6.26 -37.23
N ARG A 664 -6.80 -5.38 -38.14
CA ARG A 664 -6.44 -5.73 -39.52
C ARG A 664 -4.97 -5.43 -39.72
N PRO A 665 -4.24 -6.19 -40.56
CA PRO A 665 -2.85 -5.92 -40.84
C PRO A 665 -2.62 -4.46 -41.27
N GLY A 666 -1.64 -3.81 -40.65
CA GLY A 666 -1.31 -2.39 -40.94
C GLY A 666 -2.18 -1.34 -40.25
N TYR A 667 -3.19 -1.72 -39.47
CA TYR A 667 -4.07 -0.76 -38.76
C TYR A 667 -4.05 -1.02 -37.26
N ALA A 668 -3.88 0.05 -36.47
CA ALA A 668 -4.06 0.01 -35.02
C ALA A 668 -5.53 0.21 -34.64
N ILE A 669 -6.01 -0.57 -33.69
CA ILE A 669 -7.39 -0.46 -33.17
C ILE A 669 -7.52 0.51 -31.98
N ASP A 670 -6.41 0.81 -31.32
CA ASP A 670 -6.30 1.78 -30.24
C ASP A 670 -4.83 2.24 -30.10
N ARG A 671 -4.52 3.09 -29.12
CA ARG A 671 -3.15 3.60 -28.94
C ARG A 671 -2.14 2.54 -28.50
N VAL A 672 -2.60 1.40 -28.01
CA VAL A 672 -1.76 0.33 -27.48
C VAL A 672 -1.58 -0.79 -28.50
N ASN A 673 -2.63 -1.15 -29.21
CA ASN A 673 -2.72 -2.16 -30.26
C ASN A 673 -2.16 -3.54 -29.87
N MET A 674 -2.08 -3.84 -28.56
CA MET A 674 -1.53 -5.10 -28.05
C MET A 674 -2.45 -6.29 -28.35
N TYR A 675 -3.76 -6.06 -28.37
CA TYR A 675 -4.79 -7.07 -28.58
C TYR A 675 -5.30 -7.05 -30.02
N ALA A 676 -5.71 -8.22 -30.52
CA ALA A 676 -6.23 -8.36 -31.88
C ALA A 676 -7.74 -8.08 -31.96
N SER A 677 -8.46 -8.05 -30.84
CA SER A 677 -9.88 -7.74 -30.83
C SER A 677 -10.38 -7.18 -29.49
N LEU A 678 -11.51 -6.48 -29.56
CA LEU A 678 -12.33 -6.00 -28.46
C LEU A 678 -13.78 -6.42 -28.70
N TYR A 679 -14.42 -7.00 -27.69
CA TYR A 679 -15.76 -7.55 -27.77
C TYR A 679 -16.64 -7.05 -26.62
N ARG A 680 -17.96 -7.12 -26.84
CA ARG A 680 -18.99 -6.88 -25.84
C ARG A 680 -20.00 -8.02 -25.82
N ALA A 681 -20.44 -8.40 -24.63
CA ALA A 681 -21.60 -9.26 -24.41
C ALA A 681 -22.67 -8.48 -23.65
N THR A 682 -23.88 -8.39 -24.18
CA THR A 682 -25.02 -7.73 -23.51
C THR A 682 -25.98 -8.77 -22.95
N LYS A 683 -26.33 -8.64 -21.66
CA LYS A 683 -27.40 -9.43 -21.02
C LYS A 683 -28.76 -8.88 -21.50
N PRO A 684 -29.61 -9.69 -22.15
CA PRO A 684 -30.91 -9.24 -22.65
C PRO A 684 -31.86 -8.69 -21.59
#